data_AF-A0A4S9AVW3-F1
#
_entry.id   AF-A0A4S9AVW3-F1
#
_cell.length_a   1.000
_cell.length_b   1.000
_cell.length_c   1.000
_cell.angle_alpha   90.00
_cell.angle_beta   90.00
_cell.angle_gamma   90.00
#
_symmetry.space_group_name_H-M   'P 1'
#
loop_
_entity.id
_entity.type
_entity.pdbx_description
1 polymer ?
#
loop_
_entity_poly.entity_id
_entity_poly.type
_entity_poly.pdbx_seq_one_letter_code
_entity_poly.pdbx_strand_id
1 'polypeptide(L)'
;MTLRELLFPAALWLGVVNAQSIPSGAVSSHIASSGFPTSVFSSYWVKPVATAEPQPALYDPVLNITFPLNLTDPDTISEESIDPVSYPSPIANLTSAGKQAVLDSIISQVKEIIGSEQLTTNCSKCIASLTVAKSAAQLAPELIPDTMVSLCKKYKFQSNETCEENYEATTFGAIWTQILALSDVAGLDGQYICNRLSSTFCSFPKTSPLNTTGLFKKPKPTNYTIPKASGERIKVLHMSDIHLDPRYAVGSEANCTSSLCCRANNFNTALPTGEISLPAPYYGDFKCDSPYGLVLAALDSIAPLTGTNQMEPFGFSIYTGDLVSHEGQQELSREYVEYAELSIYDMLKKFLHKTPVYAVLGNHDTNPEAIDAPHSLPGDLGMQMSWNFDHVAGLWQEEGWLNSTAANQARLHYGAYSVKTPQGLRVITFNTDFWYRSNYLNFIDTINPDKSGMFAWMIEELQRAEDAGERVWILGHVLSGWDGTNPMPNPTDLFYQIIDRYSPHVIANVFFGHTHEDFAYVYYANNGTNQSAGNALNTAWVGPSITPLTNVNSAFRSYEVDTGDWNIYEAYTFYSDVESFSSLNTTGPTFQFEYNTRDTYGTSINWPVDAPLNATFWHLVSEQIEKNTTSLSLEVLRIVLFIKLGRDPEIGEREDFLKSTDVALSIMGDEGSFIVLDTEKNTTRVCDFKGPVDEEDDVDGGQELRYDFDPSCPSDHYTRFPVRDPVVFLQGCIDKIKSLEWIPRKIHGTGVVSTSGIEVSSSFCDGDRSMRALTDLGPKHERLKTMLIEEYGWQDNFKQEAWEKDCERIWRDN
;
A
#
# COMPACT_ATOMS: atom_id res chain seq x y z
N MET A 1 16.23 -5.92 10.19
CA MET A 1 16.79 -4.92 9.28
C MET A 1 15.85 -3.75 9.32
N THR A 2 16.25 -2.63 9.89
CA THR A 2 15.41 -1.44 9.94
C THR A 2 15.80 -0.58 8.75
N LEU A 3 14.91 -0.34 7.79
CA LEU A 3 15.13 0.73 6.80
C LEU A 3 14.83 2.08 7.47
N ARG A 4 15.47 3.16 7.01
CA ARG A 4 15.12 4.52 7.42
C ARG A 4 14.15 5.07 6.39
N GLU A 5 12.98 5.48 6.86
CA GLU A 5 11.81 5.86 6.06
C GLU A 5 11.56 7.37 6.14
N LEU A 6 10.98 7.93 5.08
CA LEU A 6 10.57 9.34 5.01
C LEU A 6 9.24 9.44 4.26
N LEU A 7 8.15 9.74 4.97
CA LEU A 7 6.87 10.09 4.37
C LEU A 7 6.90 11.57 3.99
N PHE A 8 6.26 11.96 2.87
CA PHE A 8 6.26 13.34 2.40
C PHE A 8 4.95 14.09 2.72
N PRO A 9 4.91 14.95 3.76
CA PRO A 9 3.85 15.95 3.87
C PRO A 9 4.36 17.32 3.38
N ALA A 10 3.83 17.79 2.25
CA ALA A 10 4.19 19.08 1.67
C ALA A 10 3.68 20.31 2.48
N ALA A 11 2.77 20.13 3.44
CA ALA A 11 1.96 21.24 3.92
C ALA A 11 2.54 22.12 5.06
N LEU A 12 3.71 21.81 5.67
CA LEU A 12 4.09 22.50 6.92
C LEU A 12 5.53 23.04 7.06
N TRP A 13 6.31 23.12 5.97
CA TRP A 13 7.55 23.92 5.97
C TRP A 13 7.27 25.41 5.70
N LEU A 14 6.43 26.05 6.52
CA LEU A 14 6.31 27.52 6.53
C LEU A 14 7.47 28.12 7.33
N GLY A 15 8.64 28.09 6.73
CA GLY A 15 9.86 28.72 7.23
C GLY A 15 10.76 29.06 6.06
N VAL A 16 10.59 30.28 5.53
CA VAL A 16 11.25 30.88 4.35
C VAL A 16 10.69 30.39 3.01
N VAL A 17 9.77 31.18 2.46
CA VAL A 17 9.23 31.04 1.10
C VAL A 17 10.34 31.35 0.09
N ASN A 18 11.17 30.36 -0.26
CA ASN A 18 11.78 30.35 -1.57
C ASN A 18 10.67 30.11 -2.59
N ALA A 19 10.65 30.85 -3.70
CA ALA A 19 9.71 30.61 -4.77
C ALA A 19 9.89 29.16 -5.24
N GLN A 20 8.90 28.29 -4.98
CA GLN A 20 8.94 26.89 -5.40
C GLN A 20 9.07 26.84 -6.92
N SER A 21 10.07 26.10 -7.40
CA SER A 21 10.31 25.93 -8.82
C SER A 21 9.37 24.86 -9.38
N ILE A 22 8.50 25.26 -10.32
CA ILE A 22 7.75 24.33 -11.16
C ILE A 22 8.61 23.90 -12.35
N PRO A 23 8.30 22.77 -13.02
CA PRO A 23 9.06 22.36 -14.20
C PRO A 23 9.07 23.45 -15.28
N SER A 24 10.17 23.54 -16.03
CA SER A 24 10.28 24.51 -17.12
C SER A 24 9.15 24.34 -18.14
N GLY A 25 8.46 25.43 -18.49
CA GLY A 25 7.33 25.43 -19.43
C GLY A 25 6.00 24.92 -18.85
N ALA A 26 5.96 24.55 -17.57
CA ALA A 26 4.76 24.08 -16.90
C ALA A 26 3.86 25.22 -16.40
N VAL A 27 2.60 24.87 -16.10
CA VAL A 27 1.70 25.66 -15.27
C VAL A 27 1.63 25.05 -13.86
N SER A 28 1.32 25.87 -12.85
CA SER A 28 1.18 25.40 -11.46
C SER A 28 -0.12 24.63 -11.20
N SER A 29 -1.13 24.84 -12.04
CA SER A 29 -2.41 24.13 -11.98
C SER A 29 -3.05 24.04 -13.36
N HIS A 30 -3.81 22.97 -13.58
CA HIS A 30 -4.56 22.70 -14.80
C HIS A 30 -5.95 22.19 -14.43
N ILE A 31 -6.98 22.80 -15.00
CA ILE A 31 -8.36 22.31 -14.89
C ILE A 31 -8.55 21.33 -16.02
N ALA A 32 -8.70 20.04 -15.70
CA ALA A 32 -8.96 19.03 -16.70
C ALA A 32 -10.24 19.34 -17.47
N SER A 33 -10.26 18.95 -18.75
CA SER A 33 -11.42 19.14 -19.61
C SER A 33 -12.69 18.56 -18.97
N SER A 34 -13.79 19.33 -18.94
CA SER A 34 -15.06 18.82 -18.42
C SER A 34 -15.70 17.83 -19.38
N GLY A 35 -16.23 16.75 -18.81
CA GLY A 35 -16.82 15.66 -19.56
C GLY A 35 -15.77 14.72 -20.15
N PHE A 36 -16.17 13.48 -20.35
CA PHE A 36 -15.27 12.46 -20.85
C PHE A 36 -14.94 12.69 -22.35
N PRO A 37 -13.65 12.66 -22.73
CA PRO A 37 -13.23 12.87 -24.12
C PRO A 37 -13.63 11.68 -25.01
N THR A 38 -14.80 11.79 -25.67
CA THR A 38 -15.38 10.77 -26.56
C THR A 38 -14.50 10.35 -27.75
N SER A 39 -13.42 11.09 -28.03
CA SER A 39 -12.46 10.74 -29.07
C SER A 39 -11.35 9.80 -28.58
N VAL A 40 -11.29 9.48 -27.28
CA VAL A 40 -10.27 8.61 -26.69
C VAL A 40 -10.38 7.20 -27.26
N PHE A 41 -11.58 6.64 -27.29
CA PHE A 41 -11.83 5.31 -27.85
C PHE A 41 -12.58 5.42 -29.18
N SER A 42 -12.40 4.42 -30.04
CA SER A 42 -12.98 4.41 -31.38
C SER A 42 -14.50 4.16 -31.37
N SER A 43 -15.00 3.46 -30.35
CA SER A 43 -16.41 3.14 -30.18
C SER A 43 -16.77 2.86 -28.71
N TYR A 44 -18.06 2.88 -28.39
CA TYR A 44 -18.60 2.72 -27.04
C TYR A 44 -19.86 1.87 -27.08
N TRP A 45 -20.02 0.97 -26.11
CA TRP A 45 -21.29 0.32 -25.82
C TRP A 45 -22.23 1.30 -25.12
N VAL A 46 -21.72 1.94 -24.06
CA VAL A 46 -22.39 3.05 -23.34
C VAL A 46 -21.57 4.31 -23.54
N LYS A 47 -22.19 5.31 -24.20
CA LYS A 47 -21.51 6.57 -24.47
C LYS A 47 -21.32 7.37 -23.18
N PRO A 48 -20.25 8.17 -23.09
CA PRO A 48 -20.03 9.00 -21.93
C PRO A 48 -21.13 10.03 -21.73
N VAL A 49 -21.68 10.06 -20.52
CA VAL A 49 -22.66 11.03 -20.02
C VAL A 49 -22.29 11.41 -18.59
N ALA A 50 -22.78 12.54 -18.09
CA ALA A 50 -22.38 13.03 -16.76
C ALA A 50 -22.88 12.17 -15.58
N THR A 51 -23.79 11.24 -15.82
CA THR A 51 -24.51 10.46 -14.80
C THR A 51 -24.26 8.96 -14.89
N ALA A 52 -23.34 8.52 -15.75
CA ALA A 52 -23.02 7.11 -15.89
C ALA A 52 -21.58 6.95 -16.38
N GLU A 53 -20.95 5.85 -15.95
CA GLU A 53 -19.62 5.47 -16.40
C GLU A 53 -19.67 5.08 -17.89
N PRO A 54 -18.76 5.61 -18.71
CA PRO A 54 -18.66 5.19 -20.09
C PRO A 54 -18.13 3.76 -20.19
N GLN A 55 -18.63 3.02 -21.17
CA GLN A 55 -18.17 1.67 -21.47
C GLN A 55 -17.60 1.64 -22.90
N PRO A 56 -16.29 1.85 -23.06
CA PRO A 56 -15.59 1.69 -24.34
C PRO A 56 -15.79 0.29 -24.93
N ALA A 57 -16.05 0.21 -26.23
CA ALA A 57 -16.07 -1.06 -26.95
C ALA A 57 -14.66 -1.33 -27.49
N LEU A 58 -13.82 -1.94 -26.66
CA LEU A 58 -12.40 -2.16 -26.95
C LEU A 58 -12.21 -3.41 -27.82
N TYR A 59 -11.45 -3.24 -28.91
CA TYR A 59 -10.98 -4.34 -29.74
C TYR A 59 -9.52 -4.61 -29.40
N ASP A 60 -9.26 -5.84 -28.95
CA ASP A 60 -7.93 -6.29 -28.58
C ASP A 60 -7.18 -6.86 -29.81
N PRO A 61 -6.06 -6.26 -30.22
CA PRO A 61 -5.31 -6.74 -31.38
C PRO A 61 -4.49 -8.01 -31.11
N VAL A 62 -4.16 -8.31 -29.86
CA VAL A 62 -3.36 -9.47 -29.45
C VAL A 62 -4.24 -10.72 -29.35
N LEU A 63 -5.40 -10.59 -28.72
CA LEU A 63 -6.40 -11.66 -28.57
C LEU A 63 -7.32 -11.76 -29.79
N ASN A 64 -7.39 -10.69 -30.61
CA ASN A 64 -8.26 -10.58 -31.79
C ASN A 64 -9.75 -10.77 -31.42
N ILE A 65 -10.19 -10.07 -30.38
CA ILE A 65 -11.58 -10.06 -29.87
C ILE A 65 -12.06 -8.64 -29.61
N THR A 66 -13.37 -8.48 -29.44
CA THR A 66 -13.95 -7.25 -28.85
C THR A 66 -14.60 -7.65 -27.54
N PHE A 67 -14.20 -6.99 -26.45
CA PHE A 67 -14.74 -7.30 -25.13
C PHE A 67 -16.26 -7.00 -25.05
N PRO A 68 -17.04 -7.89 -24.40
CA PRO A 68 -18.49 -7.77 -24.38
C PRO A 68 -18.95 -6.67 -23.41
N LEU A 69 -20.12 -6.07 -23.71
CA LEU A 69 -20.78 -5.05 -22.87
C LEU A 69 -20.89 -5.49 -21.40
N ASN A 70 -21.30 -6.75 -21.15
CA ASN A 70 -21.56 -7.25 -19.80
C ASN A 70 -20.30 -7.38 -18.93
N LEU A 71 -19.11 -7.27 -19.51
CA LEU A 71 -17.86 -7.36 -18.74
C LEU A 71 -17.67 -6.16 -17.83
N THR A 72 -18.11 -4.97 -18.29
CA THR A 72 -17.90 -3.68 -17.63
C THR A 72 -19.19 -2.96 -17.26
N ASP A 73 -20.32 -3.67 -17.33
CA ASP A 73 -21.61 -3.13 -16.93
C ASP A 73 -21.71 -3.08 -15.39
N PRO A 74 -21.90 -1.90 -14.78
CA PRO A 74 -21.99 -1.76 -13.32
C PRO A 74 -23.19 -2.48 -12.71
N ASP A 75 -24.23 -2.79 -13.48
CA ASP A 75 -25.48 -3.37 -12.99
C ASP A 75 -25.54 -4.91 -13.13
N THR A 76 -24.60 -5.52 -13.85
CA THR A 76 -24.60 -6.97 -14.18
C THR A 76 -23.25 -7.64 -13.92
N ILE A 77 -22.64 -7.29 -12.80
CA ILE A 77 -21.40 -7.87 -12.30
C ILE A 77 -21.58 -9.38 -12.09
N SER A 78 -20.70 -10.18 -12.71
CA SER A 78 -20.72 -11.64 -12.57
C SER A 78 -19.89 -12.05 -11.36
N GLU A 79 -20.46 -12.88 -10.50
CA GLU A 79 -19.77 -13.51 -9.36
C GLU A 79 -19.24 -14.91 -9.69
N GLU A 80 -19.36 -15.35 -10.95
CA GLU A 80 -18.93 -16.68 -11.40
C GLU A 80 -17.77 -16.53 -12.39
N SER A 81 -16.55 -16.87 -11.96
CA SER A 81 -15.43 -17.00 -12.89
C SER A 81 -15.50 -18.32 -13.66
N ILE A 82 -15.41 -18.23 -14.99
CA ILE A 82 -15.29 -19.38 -15.90
C ILE A 82 -13.82 -19.69 -16.24
N ASP A 83 -12.88 -19.06 -15.54
CA ASP A 83 -11.46 -19.22 -15.80
C ASP A 83 -10.99 -20.66 -15.53
N PRO A 84 -10.01 -21.16 -16.30
CA PRO A 84 -9.51 -22.50 -16.11
C PRO A 84 -8.77 -22.62 -14.76
N VAL A 85 -9.23 -23.56 -13.94
CA VAL A 85 -8.57 -23.94 -12.68
C VAL A 85 -7.57 -25.07 -12.90
N SER A 86 -6.41 -24.99 -12.26
CA SER A 86 -5.34 -25.97 -12.42
C SER A 86 -5.04 -26.69 -11.10
N TYR A 87 -4.88 -28.01 -11.17
CA TYR A 87 -4.61 -28.87 -10.02
C TYR A 87 -3.32 -29.68 -10.19
N PRO A 88 -2.64 -30.05 -9.09
CA PRO A 88 -1.58 -31.03 -9.13
C PRO A 88 -2.06 -32.38 -9.70
N SER A 89 -1.19 -33.07 -10.43
CA SER A 89 -1.49 -34.43 -10.87
C SER A 89 -1.60 -35.39 -9.66
N PRO A 90 -2.69 -36.17 -9.53
CA PRO A 90 -2.83 -37.11 -8.43
C PRO A 90 -1.73 -38.17 -8.43
N ILE A 91 -1.15 -38.47 -7.27
CA ILE A 91 -0.07 -39.47 -7.14
C ILE A 91 -0.58 -40.92 -7.27
N ALA A 92 -1.89 -41.13 -7.22
CA ALA A 92 -2.54 -42.41 -7.42
C ALA A 92 -3.90 -42.23 -8.12
N ASN A 93 -4.26 -43.18 -8.97
CA ASN A 93 -5.55 -43.18 -9.65
C ASN A 93 -6.62 -43.86 -8.76
N LEU A 94 -7.34 -43.05 -7.98
CA LEU A 94 -8.42 -43.50 -7.11
C LEU A 94 -9.78 -43.34 -7.78
N THR A 95 -10.71 -44.26 -7.51
CA THR A 95 -12.13 -44.06 -7.84
C THR A 95 -12.70 -42.89 -7.03
N SER A 96 -13.81 -42.29 -7.46
CA SER A 96 -14.46 -41.21 -6.70
C SER A 96 -14.78 -41.60 -5.26
N ALA A 97 -15.24 -42.84 -5.04
CA ALA A 97 -15.45 -43.37 -3.69
C ALA A 97 -14.14 -43.53 -2.90
N GLY A 98 -13.04 -43.91 -3.57
CA GLY A 98 -11.72 -43.97 -2.96
C GLY A 98 -11.19 -42.59 -2.57
N LYS A 99 -11.35 -41.58 -3.44
CA LYS A 99 -11.00 -40.19 -3.15
C LYS A 99 -11.75 -39.68 -1.91
N GLN A 100 -13.07 -39.90 -1.85
CA GLN A 100 -13.89 -39.49 -0.69
C GLN A 100 -13.48 -40.20 0.60
N ALA A 101 -13.24 -41.52 0.56
CA ALA A 101 -12.85 -42.28 1.74
C ALA A 101 -11.50 -41.81 2.34
N VAL A 102 -10.54 -41.48 1.47
CA VAL A 102 -9.25 -40.88 1.89
C VAL A 102 -9.48 -39.54 2.55
N LEU A 103 -10.29 -38.69 1.94
CA LEU A 103 -10.61 -37.36 2.46
C LEU A 103 -11.29 -37.43 3.84
N ASP A 104 -12.30 -38.28 4.00
CA ASP A 104 -13.00 -38.49 5.27
C ASP A 104 -12.05 -38.97 6.37
N SER A 105 -11.14 -39.90 6.03
CA SER A 105 -10.12 -40.40 6.96
C SER A 105 -9.15 -39.29 7.39
N ILE A 106 -8.69 -38.46 6.45
CA ILE A 106 -7.77 -37.35 6.72
C ILE A 106 -8.44 -36.28 7.57
N ILE A 107 -9.69 -35.92 7.27
CA ILE A 107 -10.49 -34.99 8.06
C ILE A 107 -10.64 -35.50 9.50
N SER A 108 -10.84 -36.80 9.70
CA SER A 108 -10.90 -37.39 11.05
C SER A 108 -9.57 -37.22 11.80
N GLN A 109 -8.44 -37.54 11.14
CA GLN A 109 -7.11 -37.41 11.73
C GLN A 109 -6.77 -35.95 12.07
N VAL A 110 -7.09 -34.99 11.20
CA VAL A 110 -6.88 -33.56 11.48
C VAL A 110 -7.65 -33.12 12.73
N LYS A 111 -8.89 -33.60 12.92
CA LYS A 111 -9.67 -33.30 14.14
C LYS A 111 -9.02 -33.87 15.39
N GLU A 112 -8.51 -35.10 15.31
CA GLU A 112 -7.77 -35.72 16.42
C GLU A 112 -6.51 -34.93 16.76
N ILE A 113 -5.78 -34.43 15.75
CA ILE A 113 -4.58 -33.59 15.93
C ILE A 113 -4.93 -32.26 16.61
N ILE A 114 -5.97 -31.56 16.12
CA ILE A 114 -6.40 -30.28 16.69
C ILE A 114 -6.86 -30.47 18.15
N GLY A 115 -7.58 -31.55 18.43
CA GLY A 115 -8.05 -31.91 19.78
C GLY A 115 -6.98 -32.51 20.69
N SER A 116 -5.78 -32.81 20.18
CA SER A 116 -4.73 -33.48 20.94
C SER A 116 -4.20 -32.59 22.08
N GLU A 117 -4.11 -33.17 23.27
CA GLU A 117 -3.43 -32.59 24.43
C GLU A 117 -1.91 -32.81 24.39
N GLN A 118 -1.42 -33.70 23.52
CA GLN A 118 0.01 -33.99 23.38
C GLN A 118 0.75 -32.90 22.58
N LEU A 119 0.05 -32.23 21.66
CA LEU A 119 0.57 -31.08 20.93
C LEU A 119 0.19 -29.81 21.69
N THR A 120 1.18 -29.19 22.34
CA THR A 120 0.94 -28.12 23.32
C THR A 120 0.86 -26.73 22.71
N THR A 121 1.22 -26.55 21.43
CA THR A 121 1.21 -25.25 20.76
C THR A 121 0.33 -25.28 19.52
N ASN A 122 -0.31 -24.15 19.19
CA ASN A 122 -1.08 -24.00 17.95
C ASN A 122 -0.20 -24.28 16.72
N CYS A 123 1.08 -23.91 16.77
CA CYS A 123 2.00 -24.12 15.65
C CYS A 123 2.23 -25.62 15.42
N SER A 124 2.52 -26.38 16.47
CA SER A 124 2.71 -27.83 16.36
C SER A 124 1.45 -28.55 15.88
N LYS A 125 0.26 -28.10 16.31
CA LYS A 125 -1.04 -28.61 15.83
C LYS A 125 -1.27 -28.29 14.35
N CYS A 126 -0.98 -27.06 13.92
CA CYS A 126 -1.15 -26.64 12.53
C CYS A 126 -0.20 -27.44 11.62
N ILE A 127 1.09 -27.49 11.94
CA ILE A 127 2.09 -28.24 11.17
C ILE A 127 1.74 -29.73 11.08
N ALA A 128 1.34 -30.36 12.19
CA ALA A 128 0.90 -31.75 12.19
C ALA A 128 -0.36 -31.96 11.33
N SER A 129 -1.32 -31.02 11.38
CA SER A 129 -2.53 -31.06 10.56
C SER A 129 -2.19 -30.96 9.07
N LEU A 130 -1.34 -30.00 8.68
CA LEU A 130 -0.87 -29.87 7.30
C LEU A 130 -0.13 -31.11 6.81
N THR A 131 0.67 -31.74 7.67
CA THR A 131 1.42 -32.98 7.34
C THR A 131 0.48 -34.12 6.94
N VAL A 132 -0.66 -34.27 7.63
CA VAL A 132 -1.67 -35.27 7.25
C VAL A 132 -2.50 -34.80 6.05
N ALA A 133 -2.92 -33.53 6.04
CA ALA A 133 -3.74 -32.94 4.99
C ALA A 133 -3.06 -32.95 3.61
N LYS A 134 -1.73 -32.86 3.56
CA LYS A 134 -0.93 -32.97 2.34
C LYS A 134 -1.28 -34.20 1.49
N SER A 135 -1.52 -35.34 2.14
CA SER A 135 -1.88 -36.58 1.42
C SER A 135 -3.24 -36.46 0.71
N ALA A 136 -4.18 -35.67 1.25
CA ALA A 136 -5.47 -35.45 0.61
C ALA A 136 -5.28 -34.67 -0.70
N ALA A 137 -4.49 -33.58 -0.67
CA ALA A 137 -4.19 -32.79 -1.85
C ALA A 137 -3.40 -33.57 -2.91
N GLN A 138 -2.57 -34.53 -2.50
CA GLN A 138 -1.84 -35.39 -3.44
C GLN A 138 -2.69 -36.51 -4.05
N LEU A 139 -3.69 -37.03 -3.34
CA LEU A 139 -4.49 -38.17 -3.78
C LEU A 139 -5.83 -37.76 -4.43
N ALA A 140 -6.41 -36.65 -4.00
CA ALA A 140 -7.73 -36.16 -4.42
C ALA A 140 -7.78 -34.62 -4.52
N PRO A 141 -6.88 -33.98 -5.29
CA PRO A 141 -6.75 -32.52 -5.35
C PRO A 141 -8.06 -31.81 -5.71
N GLU A 142 -8.83 -32.34 -6.66
CA GLU A 142 -10.11 -31.76 -7.12
C GLU A 142 -11.17 -31.65 -6.00
N LEU A 143 -11.08 -32.44 -4.92
CA LEU A 143 -12.05 -32.41 -3.82
C LEU A 143 -11.65 -31.44 -2.69
N ILE A 144 -10.44 -30.89 -2.74
CA ILE A 144 -9.90 -30.09 -1.63
C ILE A 144 -10.59 -28.73 -1.49
N PRO A 145 -10.87 -27.95 -2.55
CA PRO A 145 -11.58 -26.68 -2.43
C PRO A 145 -12.92 -26.81 -1.68
N ASP A 146 -13.82 -27.67 -2.16
CA ASP A 146 -15.13 -27.91 -1.53
C ASP A 146 -14.99 -28.36 -0.07
N THR A 147 -13.94 -29.12 0.24
CA THR A 147 -13.63 -29.53 1.60
C THR A 147 -13.22 -28.36 2.47
N MET A 148 -12.33 -27.48 1.98
CA MET A 148 -11.88 -26.30 2.72
C MET A 148 -13.06 -25.36 2.99
N VAL A 149 -13.90 -25.08 2.00
CA VAL A 149 -15.14 -24.30 2.16
C VAL A 149 -16.04 -24.94 3.22
N SER A 150 -16.33 -26.24 3.08
CA SER A 150 -17.21 -26.97 3.99
C SER A 150 -16.71 -26.95 5.44
N LEU A 151 -15.39 -27.12 5.65
CA LEU A 151 -14.79 -27.09 6.98
C LEU A 151 -14.79 -25.67 7.55
N CYS A 152 -14.43 -24.67 6.75
CA CYS A 152 -14.44 -23.27 7.15
C CYS A 152 -15.82 -22.83 7.66
N LYS A 153 -16.88 -23.12 6.89
CA LYS A 153 -18.28 -22.84 7.26
C LYS A 153 -18.72 -23.61 8.49
N LYS A 154 -18.43 -24.92 8.53
CA LYS A 154 -18.84 -25.81 9.65
C LYS A 154 -18.25 -25.38 10.98
N TYR A 155 -16.99 -24.97 11.00
CA TYR A 155 -16.27 -24.56 12.21
C TYR A 155 -16.35 -23.06 12.48
N LYS A 156 -17.00 -22.30 11.59
CA LYS A 156 -17.13 -20.83 11.67
C LYS A 156 -15.79 -20.15 11.84
N PHE A 157 -14.80 -20.59 11.05
CA PHE A 157 -13.50 -19.93 11.03
C PHE A 157 -13.63 -18.51 10.45
N GLN A 158 -14.53 -18.33 9.48
CA GLN A 158 -14.89 -17.06 8.87
C GLN A 158 -16.41 -17.06 8.57
N SER A 159 -16.93 -15.96 8.00
CA SER A 159 -18.30 -15.93 7.45
C SER A 159 -18.43 -16.90 6.28
N ASN A 160 -19.65 -17.22 5.87
CA ASN A 160 -19.85 -18.18 4.79
C ASN A 160 -19.27 -17.66 3.47
N GLU A 161 -19.47 -16.38 3.22
CA GLU A 161 -19.07 -15.63 2.03
C GLU A 161 -17.54 -15.57 1.97
N THR A 162 -16.88 -15.17 3.06
CA THR A 162 -15.41 -15.14 3.13
C THR A 162 -14.79 -16.54 3.04
N CYS A 163 -15.49 -17.59 3.49
CA CYS A 163 -15.03 -18.97 3.26
C CYS A 163 -15.10 -19.37 1.78
N GLU A 164 -16.10 -18.91 1.02
CA GLU A 164 -16.21 -19.16 -0.41
C GLU A 164 -15.13 -18.38 -1.17
N GLU A 165 -15.04 -17.07 -0.92
CA GLU A 165 -14.04 -16.19 -1.51
C GLU A 165 -12.60 -16.72 -1.31
N ASN A 166 -12.27 -17.24 -0.14
CA ASN A 166 -10.91 -17.73 0.15
C ASN A 166 -10.61 -19.16 -0.35
N TYR A 167 -11.62 -20.00 -0.58
CA TYR A 167 -11.38 -21.45 -0.72
C TYR A 167 -12.14 -22.13 -1.87
N GLU A 168 -13.00 -21.43 -2.59
CA GLU A 168 -13.59 -21.96 -3.82
C GLU A 168 -12.54 -22.26 -4.88
N ALA A 169 -12.83 -23.23 -5.75
CA ALA A 169 -11.88 -23.68 -6.75
C ALA A 169 -11.43 -22.55 -7.70
N THR A 170 -12.38 -21.70 -8.10
CA THR A 170 -12.23 -20.59 -9.05
C THR A 170 -11.61 -19.34 -8.43
N THR A 171 -11.53 -19.27 -7.10
CA THR A 171 -10.80 -18.24 -6.37
C THR A 171 -9.42 -18.78 -5.96
N PHE A 172 -9.09 -18.85 -4.67
CA PHE A 172 -7.80 -19.31 -4.16
C PHE A 172 -7.77 -20.81 -3.80
N GLY A 173 -8.88 -21.53 -3.85
CA GLY A 173 -8.96 -22.94 -3.43
C GLY A 173 -8.08 -23.88 -4.24
N ALA A 174 -8.00 -23.69 -5.57
CA ALA A 174 -7.07 -24.44 -6.41
C ALA A 174 -5.60 -24.13 -6.06
N ILE A 175 -5.29 -22.86 -5.78
CA ILE A 175 -3.95 -22.41 -5.37
C ILE A 175 -3.55 -23.01 -4.01
N TRP A 176 -4.43 -22.97 -3.01
CA TRP A 176 -4.22 -23.62 -1.72
C TRP A 176 -4.02 -25.14 -1.84
N THR A 177 -4.71 -25.77 -2.79
CA THR A 177 -4.53 -27.19 -3.11
C THR A 177 -3.12 -27.46 -3.66
N GLN A 178 -2.61 -26.60 -4.55
CA GLN A 178 -1.26 -26.70 -5.09
C GLN A 178 -0.20 -26.55 -3.98
N ILE A 179 -0.35 -25.55 -3.13
CA ILE A 179 0.55 -25.30 -1.99
C ILE A 179 0.59 -26.51 -1.07
N LEU A 180 -0.57 -27.01 -0.64
CA LEU A 180 -0.67 -28.15 0.26
C LEU A 180 -0.04 -29.42 -0.33
N ALA A 181 -0.17 -29.65 -1.65
CA ALA A 181 0.40 -30.81 -2.32
C ALA A 181 1.93 -30.73 -2.49
N LEU A 182 2.47 -29.53 -2.71
CA LEU A 182 3.85 -29.32 -3.16
C LEU A 182 4.81 -28.86 -2.05
N SER A 183 4.37 -28.04 -1.09
CA SER A 183 5.20 -27.45 -0.04
C SER A 183 5.79 -28.46 0.94
N ASP A 184 6.95 -28.14 1.52
CA ASP A 184 7.49 -28.85 2.68
C ASP A 184 6.74 -28.43 3.97
N VAL A 185 5.53 -28.95 4.13
CA VAL A 185 4.62 -28.60 5.22
C VAL A 185 5.13 -28.93 6.63
N ALA A 186 6.15 -29.76 6.77
CA ALA A 186 6.80 -30.05 8.04
C ALA A 186 7.95 -29.07 8.35
N GLY A 187 8.44 -28.36 7.34
CA GLY A 187 9.57 -27.45 7.40
C GLY A 187 9.18 -25.97 7.48
N LEU A 188 9.97 -25.12 6.80
CA LEU A 188 9.79 -23.67 6.80
C LEU A 188 8.51 -23.24 6.05
N ASP A 189 8.19 -23.91 4.93
CA ASP A 189 6.98 -23.66 4.16
C ASP A 189 5.74 -23.80 5.04
N GLY A 190 5.67 -24.88 5.83
CA GLY A 190 4.59 -25.10 6.78
C GLY A 190 4.41 -23.98 7.80
N GLN A 191 5.50 -23.36 8.26
CA GLN A 191 5.43 -22.24 9.20
C GLN A 191 4.85 -20.98 8.56
N TYR A 192 5.25 -20.69 7.31
CA TYR A 192 4.65 -19.60 6.52
C TYR A 192 3.16 -19.85 6.26
N ILE A 193 2.79 -21.06 5.82
CA ILE A 193 1.39 -21.45 5.59
C ILE A 193 0.58 -21.29 6.88
N CYS A 194 1.04 -21.85 7.99
CA CYS A 194 0.36 -21.74 9.27
C CYS A 194 0.22 -20.29 9.73
N ASN A 195 1.25 -19.47 9.60
CA ASN A 195 1.18 -18.05 9.93
C ASN A 195 0.17 -17.30 9.03
N ARG A 196 0.10 -17.61 7.74
CA ARG A 196 -0.88 -16.98 6.83
C ARG A 196 -2.31 -17.38 7.17
N LEU A 197 -2.55 -18.65 7.49
CA LEU A 197 -3.87 -19.10 7.94
C LEU A 197 -4.30 -18.40 9.23
N SER A 198 -3.36 -18.14 10.14
CA SER A 198 -3.56 -17.30 11.32
C SER A 198 -2.23 -16.95 11.96
N SER A 199 -2.01 -15.66 12.25
CA SER A 199 -0.80 -15.19 12.94
C SER A 199 -0.61 -15.80 14.33
N THR A 200 -1.66 -16.41 14.89
CA THR A 200 -1.65 -17.13 16.17
C THR A 200 -1.30 -18.61 16.06
N PHE A 201 -1.25 -19.16 14.85
CA PHE A 201 -0.86 -20.55 14.63
C PHE A 201 0.65 -20.68 14.71
N CYS A 202 1.40 -20.00 13.86
CA CYS A 202 2.86 -19.93 13.96
C CYS A 202 3.32 -18.46 13.93
N SER A 203 4.44 -18.17 14.59
CA SER A 203 5.12 -16.88 14.44
C SER A 203 5.57 -16.67 13.01
N PHE A 204 5.59 -15.41 12.56
CA PHE A 204 6.09 -15.09 11.22
C PHE A 204 7.57 -15.49 11.10
N PRO A 205 7.97 -16.29 10.10
CA PRO A 205 9.35 -16.73 9.97
C PRO A 205 10.31 -15.56 9.69
N LYS A 206 11.54 -15.69 10.21
CA LYS A 206 12.60 -14.68 10.05
C LYS A 206 13.48 -15.00 8.83
N THR A 207 14.23 -14.01 8.36
CA THR A 207 15.25 -14.17 7.32
C THR A 207 16.22 -15.29 7.68
N SER A 208 16.44 -16.19 6.72
CA SER A 208 17.39 -17.30 6.81
C SER A 208 18.80 -16.84 6.39
N PRO A 209 19.88 -17.47 6.90
CA PRO A 209 21.22 -17.14 6.44
C PRO A 209 21.38 -17.34 4.93
N LEU A 210 21.72 -16.26 4.22
CA LEU A 210 21.90 -16.27 2.77
C LEU A 210 23.38 -16.54 2.41
N ASN A 211 23.61 -17.52 1.53
CA ASN A 211 24.94 -17.78 0.97
C ASN A 211 25.08 -17.15 -0.42
N THR A 212 25.81 -16.04 -0.51
CA THR A 212 26.10 -15.34 -1.78
C THR A 212 27.37 -15.82 -2.48
N THR A 213 28.05 -16.85 -1.95
CA THR A 213 29.29 -17.37 -2.54
C THR A 213 29.03 -17.92 -3.94
N GLY A 214 29.69 -17.35 -4.95
CA GLY A 214 29.53 -17.76 -6.34
C GLY A 214 28.25 -17.29 -7.02
N LEU A 215 27.39 -16.54 -6.31
CA LEU A 215 26.18 -15.94 -6.87
C LEU A 215 26.52 -14.85 -7.89
N PHE A 216 27.47 -13.97 -7.56
CA PHE A 216 27.90 -12.89 -8.43
C PHE A 216 29.12 -13.30 -9.27
N LYS A 217 29.06 -13.06 -10.59
CA LYS A 217 30.15 -13.40 -11.53
C LYS A 217 31.46 -12.66 -11.23
N LYS A 218 31.35 -11.40 -10.78
CA LYS A 218 32.48 -10.57 -10.34
C LYS A 218 32.18 -10.01 -8.94
N PRO A 219 33.20 -9.77 -8.08
CA PRO A 219 33.00 -9.06 -6.82
C PRO A 219 32.68 -7.58 -7.07
N LYS A 220 32.08 -6.90 -6.08
CA LYS A 220 31.90 -5.45 -6.12
C LYS A 220 33.27 -4.78 -6.28
N PRO A 221 33.48 -3.92 -7.30
CA PRO A 221 34.75 -3.23 -7.47
C PRO A 221 35.06 -2.36 -6.24
N THR A 222 36.30 -2.41 -5.74
CA THR A 222 36.73 -1.53 -4.64
C THR A 222 36.97 -0.10 -5.10
N ASN A 223 37.34 0.07 -6.38
CA ASN A 223 37.48 1.35 -7.05
C ASN A 223 36.59 1.33 -8.30
N TYR A 224 35.50 2.09 -8.28
CA TYR A 224 34.63 2.31 -9.42
C TYR A 224 34.50 3.82 -9.67
N THR A 225 34.14 4.17 -10.90
CA THR A 225 33.80 5.54 -11.28
C THR A 225 32.36 5.58 -11.71
N ILE A 226 31.57 6.43 -11.05
CA ILE A 226 30.24 6.79 -11.54
C ILE A 226 30.44 7.75 -12.72
N PRO A 227 29.75 7.57 -13.86
CA PRO A 227 29.73 8.56 -14.93
C PRO A 227 29.40 9.95 -14.36
N LYS A 228 30.06 10.99 -14.90
CA LYS A 228 29.77 12.36 -14.49
C LYS A 228 28.47 12.83 -15.14
N ALA A 229 27.76 13.70 -14.45
CA ALA A 229 26.66 14.45 -15.03
C ALA A 229 27.12 15.16 -16.31
N SER A 230 26.28 15.06 -17.34
CA SER A 230 26.47 15.70 -18.64
C SER A 230 26.11 17.18 -18.63
N GLY A 231 25.21 17.58 -17.72
CA GLY A 231 24.55 18.88 -17.72
C GLY A 231 23.30 18.92 -18.61
N GLU A 232 23.03 17.88 -19.40
CA GLU A 232 21.84 17.74 -20.22
C GLU A 232 20.80 16.89 -19.48
N ARG A 233 19.65 17.50 -19.19
CA ARG A 233 18.54 16.87 -18.47
C ARG A 233 17.36 16.57 -19.38
N ILE A 234 16.70 15.44 -19.11
CA ILE A 234 15.42 15.06 -19.70
C ILE A 234 14.34 14.97 -18.61
N LYS A 235 13.08 15.10 -19.01
CA LYS A 235 11.94 14.83 -18.13
C LYS A 235 11.52 13.37 -18.25
N VAL A 236 11.16 12.76 -17.13
CA VAL A 236 10.64 11.38 -17.05
C VAL A 236 9.37 11.37 -16.19
N LEU A 237 8.30 10.76 -16.70
CA LEU A 237 7.04 10.59 -15.96
C LEU A 237 7.05 9.28 -15.17
N HIS A 238 6.50 9.31 -13.96
CA HIS A 238 6.21 8.13 -13.14
C HIS A 238 4.73 8.12 -12.77
N MET A 239 4.03 7.10 -13.27
CA MET A 239 2.65 6.79 -12.93
C MET A 239 2.59 5.42 -12.26
N SER A 240 1.65 5.23 -11.35
CA SER A 240 1.45 3.98 -10.63
C SER A 240 -0.01 3.84 -10.22
N ASP A 241 -0.45 2.60 -9.97
CA ASP A 241 -1.67 2.29 -9.23
C ASP A 241 -2.88 3.07 -9.78
N ILE A 242 -3.17 2.83 -11.07
CA ILE A 242 -4.35 3.43 -11.71
C ILE A 242 -5.62 2.82 -11.13
N HIS A 243 -5.63 1.49 -10.94
CA HIS A 243 -6.81 0.72 -10.54
C HIS A 243 -8.05 1.24 -11.23
N LEU A 244 -8.08 1.07 -12.56
CA LEU A 244 -9.24 1.45 -13.34
C LEU A 244 -10.41 0.59 -12.86
N ASP A 245 -11.51 1.26 -12.56
CA ASP A 245 -12.80 0.68 -12.29
C ASP A 245 -13.76 0.95 -13.47
N PRO A 246 -13.82 0.05 -14.48
CA PRO A 246 -14.75 0.17 -15.59
C PRO A 246 -16.22 -0.01 -15.19
N ARG A 247 -16.47 -0.54 -13.98
CA ARG A 247 -17.81 -0.82 -13.42
C ARG A 247 -18.18 0.19 -12.33
N TYR A 248 -17.49 1.33 -12.27
CA TYR A 248 -17.81 2.42 -11.36
C TYR A 248 -19.27 2.86 -11.60
N ALA A 249 -20.04 3.03 -10.53
CA ALA A 249 -21.45 3.40 -10.61
C ALA A 249 -21.66 4.82 -10.06
N VAL A 250 -21.71 5.81 -10.96
CA VAL A 250 -21.94 7.22 -10.60
C VAL A 250 -23.25 7.35 -9.81
N GLY A 251 -23.18 8.00 -8.65
CA GLY A 251 -24.31 8.18 -7.74
C GLY A 251 -24.63 6.99 -6.82
N SER A 252 -23.91 5.86 -6.91
CA SER A 252 -23.99 4.77 -5.92
C SER A 252 -23.38 5.19 -4.57
N GLU A 253 -23.35 4.30 -3.59
CA GLU A 253 -22.81 4.60 -2.27
C GLU A 253 -21.27 4.67 -2.30
N ALA A 254 -20.72 5.87 -2.07
CA ALA A 254 -19.28 6.10 -1.93
C ALA A 254 -18.77 5.84 -0.50
N ASN A 255 -19.66 5.80 0.49
CA ASN A 255 -19.32 5.48 1.87
C ASN A 255 -19.97 4.15 2.32
N CYS A 256 -19.64 3.09 1.62
CA CYS A 256 -20.10 1.73 1.89
C CYS A 256 -19.34 1.08 3.05
N THR A 257 -19.79 -0.12 3.45
CA THR A 257 -19.16 -0.94 4.51
C THR A 257 -18.05 -1.87 3.97
N SER A 258 -18.01 -2.16 2.66
CA SER A 258 -16.94 -2.93 2.02
C SER A 258 -15.67 -2.09 1.81
N SER A 259 -14.57 -2.75 1.43
CA SER A 259 -13.29 -2.09 1.11
C SER A 259 -13.37 -1.23 -0.16
N LEU A 260 -14.02 -1.73 -1.21
CA LEU A 260 -14.31 -0.99 -2.44
C LEU A 260 -15.76 -0.52 -2.45
N CYS A 261 -15.96 0.79 -2.56
CA CYS A 261 -17.27 1.44 -2.71
C CYS A 261 -17.52 1.90 -4.14
N CYS A 262 -18.51 2.77 -4.34
CA CYS A 262 -18.91 3.31 -5.65
C CYS A 262 -19.31 2.26 -6.69
N ARG A 263 -19.84 1.12 -6.22
CA ARG A 263 -20.42 0.06 -7.06
C ARG A 263 -21.90 -0.10 -6.78
N ALA A 264 -22.65 -0.54 -7.78
CA ALA A 264 -24.10 -0.74 -7.65
C ALA A 264 -24.45 -1.86 -6.64
N ASN A 265 -23.55 -2.82 -6.41
CA ASN A 265 -23.72 -3.93 -5.48
C ASN A 265 -23.11 -3.69 -4.08
N ASN A 266 -22.48 -2.53 -3.84
CA ASN A 266 -21.87 -2.21 -2.54
C ASN A 266 -22.66 -1.12 -1.81
N PHE A 267 -23.00 -1.37 -0.54
CA PHE A 267 -23.90 -0.54 0.24
C PHE A 267 -23.34 -0.23 1.63
N ASN A 268 -23.88 0.79 2.28
CA ASN A 268 -23.66 1.02 3.69
C ASN A 268 -24.67 0.20 4.51
N THR A 269 -24.20 -0.85 5.18
CA THR A 269 -25.06 -1.78 5.95
C THR A 269 -25.73 -1.14 7.17
N ALA A 270 -25.30 0.05 7.59
CA ALA A 270 -25.94 0.82 8.65
C ALA A 270 -27.17 1.61 8.16
N LEU A 271 -27.36 1.76 6.84
CA LEU A 271 -28.47 2.48 6.26
C LEU A 271 -29.60 1.54 5.81
N PRO A 272 -30.86 2.01 5.77
CA PRO A 272 -31.93 1.30 5.11
C PRO A 272 -31.62 1.00 3.64
N THR A 273 -32.10 -0.15 3.14
CA THR A 273 -31.88 -0.56 1.75
C THR A 273 -32.32 0.52 0.76
N GLY A 274 -31.41 0.94 -0.10
CA GLY A 274 -31.63 1.96 -1.13
C GLY A 274 -31.39 3.40 -0.69
N GLU A 275 -31.06 3.64 0.59
CA GLU A 275 -30.55 4.94 1.03
C GLU A 275 -29.04 5.05 0.77
N ILE A 276 -28.60 6.27 0.41
CA ILE A 276 -27.21 6.59 0.08
C ILE A 276 -26.79 7.74 0.99
N SER A 277 -25.74 7.53 1.78
CA SER A 277 -25.15 8.57 2.64
C SER A 277 -24.27 9.53 1.85
N LEU A 278 -23.46 9.01 0.92
CA LEU A 278 -22.61 9.80 0.06
C LEU A 278 -22.73 9.31 -1.39
N PRO A 279 -23.39 10.08 -2.29
CA PRO A 279 -23.47 9.69 -3.69
C PRO A 279 -22.09 9.80 -4.37
N ALA A 280 -21.69 8.71 -5.03
CA ALA A 280 -20.44 8.57 -5.78
C ALA A 280 -20.26 9.68 -6.83
N PRO A 281 -19.26 10.56 -6.66
CA PRO A 281 -18.96 11.61 -7.65
C PRO A 281 -18.47 11.04 -8.97
N TYR A 282 -18.66 11.76 -10.08
CA TYR A 282 -18.21 11.29 -11.40
C TYR A 282 -16.70 11.00 -11.51
N TYR A 283 -15.89 11.67 -10.69
CA TYR A 283 -14.42 11.58 -10.72
C TYR A 283 -13.84 10.73 -9.56
N GLY A 284 -14.66 10.00 -8.82
CA GLY A 284 -14.20 9.16 -7.71
C GLY A 284 -14.38 9.78 -6.31
N ASP A 285 -14.05 9.00 -5.30
CA ASP A 285 -14.07 9.34 -3.86
C ASP A 285 -13.02 8.49 -3.11
N PHE A 286 -12.68 8.84 -1.87
CA PHE A 286 -11.59 8.22 -1.09
C PHE A 286 -11.76 6.73 -0.76
N LYS A 287 -12.96 6.16 -0.93
CA LYS A 287 -13.24 4.73 -0.75
C LYS A 287 -13.47 4.00 -2.08
N CYS A 288 -13.11 4.62 -3.20
CA CYS A 288 -13.44 4.10 -4.52
C CYS A 288 -12.22 4.07 -5.42
N ASP A 289 -12.16 3.09 -6.31
CA ASP A 289 -11.15 3.07 -7.36
C ASP A 289 -11.45 4.05 -8.48
N SER A 290 -10.51 4.19 -9.42
CA SER A 290 -10.54 5.24 -10.43
C SER A 290 -11.59 4.98 -11.51
N PRO A 291 -12.65 5.80 -11.63
CA PRO A 291 -13.44 5.81 -12.86
C PRO A 291 -12.59 6.31 -14.03
N TYR A 292 -12.97 6.00 -15.26
CA TYR A 292 -12.34 6.55 -16.46
C TYR A 292 -12.28 8.08 -16.44
N GLY A 293 -13.30 8.73 -15.87
CA GLY A 293 -13.35 10.19 -15.72
C GLY A 293 -12.10 10.72 -15.01
N LEU A 294 -11.68 10.07 -13.92
CA LEU A 294 -10.49 10.44 -13.15
C LEU A 294 -9.21 10.15 -13.93
N VAL A 295 -9.08 8.94 -14.48
CA VAL A 295 -7.88 8.51 -15.22
C VAL A 295 -7.60 9.46 -16.39
N LEU A 296 -8.62 9.81 -17.16
CA LEU A 296 -8.47 10.73 -18.29
C LEU A 296 -8.21 12.17 -17.87
N ALA A 297 -8.76 12.61 -16.74
CA ALA A 297 -8.46 13.93 -16.19
C ALA A 297 -7.01 14.04 -15.72
N ALA A 298 -6.47 12.99 -15.10
CA ALA A 298 -5.06 12.92 -14.73
C ALA A 298 -4.17 12.97 -15.99
N LEU A 299 -4.47 12.15 -17.00
CA LEU A 299 -3.71 12.10 -18.25
C LEU A 299 -3.74 13.43 -19.03
N ASP A 300 -4.89 14.11 -19.09
CA ASP A 300 -5.04 15.46 -19.69
C ASP A 300 -4.17 16.51 -18.98
N SER A 301 -3.93 16.32 -17.68
CA SER A 301 -3.19 17.26 -16.84
C SER A 301 -1.67 17.11 -16.92
N ILE A 302 -1.15 15.98 -17.40
CA ILE A 302 0.30 15.69 -17.42
C ILE A 302 1.06 16.72 -18.26
N ALA A 303 0.67 16.93 -19.51
CA ALA A 303 1.44 17.79 -20.42
C ALA A 303 1.51 19.25 -19.94
N PRO A 304 0.38 19.90 -19.55
CA PRO A 304 0.41 21.25 -18.98
C PRO A 304 1.24 21.36 -17.70
N LEU A 305 1.11 20.43 -16.76
CA LEU A 305 1.77 20.49 -15.45
C LEU A 305 3.26 20.14 -15.47
N THR A 306 3.69 19.41 -16.50
CA THR A 306 5.10 19.05 -16.67
C THR A 306 5.80 19.91 -17.71
N GLY A 307 5.06 20.79 -18.41
CA GLY A 307 5.60 21.59 -19.50
C GLY A 307 6.11 20.74 -20.66
N THR A 308 5.53 19.56 -20.88
CA THR A 308 5.85 18.68 -22.01
C THR A 308 4.86 18.87 -23.14
N ASN A 309 5.29 18.57 -24.37
CA ASN A 309 4.44 18.65 -25.56
C ASN A 309 5.04 17.80 -26.70
N GLN A 310 4.46 17.84 -27.90
CA GLN A 310 4.95 17.05 -29.03
C GLN A 310 6.35 17.41 -29.51
N MET A 311 6.82 18.64 -29.29
CA MET A 311 8.17 19.10 -29.64
C MET A 311 9.17 18.84 -28.51
N GLU A 312 8.71 18.91 -27.26
CA GLU A 312 9.49 18.64 -26.05
C GLU A 312 8.79 17.55 -25.22
N PRO A 313 8.76 16.28 -25.69
CA PRO A 313 8.15 15.19 -24.95
C PRO A 313 9.04 14.77 -23.77
N PHE A 314 8.50 13.93 -22.90
CA PHE A 314 9.35 13.18 -21.98
C PHE A 314 10.38 12.34 -22.75
N GLY A 315 11.54 12.09 -22.15
CA GLY A 315 12.52 11.18 -22.74
C GLY A 315 12.00 9.74 -22.77
N PHE A 316 11.33 9.34 -21.69
CA PHE A 316 10.56 8.11 -21.51
C PHE A 316 9.63 8.26 -20.29
N SER A 317 8.78 7.27 -20.06
CA SER A 317 7.89 7.17 -18.90
C SER A 317 8.04 5.79 -18.26
N ILE A 318 7.75 5.71 -16.96
CA ILE A 318 7.68 4.46 -16.21
C ILE A 318 6.26 4.29 -15.65
N TYR A 319 5.76 3.06 -15.68
CA TYR A 319 4.46 2.70 -15.12
C TYR A 319 4.63 1.49 -14.18
N THR A 320 4.42 1.69 -12.89
CA THR A 320 4.76 0.70 -11.86
C THR A 320 3.62 -0.26 -11.51
N GLY A 321 2.67 -0.52 -12.42
CA GLY A 321 1.68 -1.60 -12.28
C GLY A 321 0.40 -1.20 -11.54
N ASP A 322 -0.45 -2.19 -11.27
CA ASP A 322 -1.77 -2.10 -10.64
C ASP A 322 -2.80 -1.33 -11.49
N LEU A 323 -3.29 -2.08 -12.48
CA LEU A 323 -4.23 -1.70 -13.52
C LEU A 323 -5.68 -1.92 -13.08
N VAL A 324 -5.93 -2.98 -12.31
CA VAL A 324 -7.27 -3.52 -12.03
C VAL A 324 -7.80 -3.05 -10.67
N SER A 325 -9.09 -2.73 -10.57
CA SER A 325 -9.77 -2.35 -9.33
C SER A 325 -9.79 -3.44 -8.23
N HIS A 326 -9.97 -3.04 -6.98
CA HIS A 326 -9.98 -3.86 -5.76
C HIS A 326 -11.32 -4.57 -5.50
N GLU A 327 -11.88 -5.21 -6.52
CA GLU A 327 -13.12 -5.98 -6.39
C GLU A 327 -12.90 -7.27 -5.59
N GLY A 328 -13.98 -7.83 -5.06
CA GLY A 328 -13.92 -9.17 -4.45
C GLY A 328 -13.48 -10.21 -5.48
N GLN A 329 -12.73 -11.23 -5.04
CA GLN A 329 -12.11 -12.19 -5.96
C GLN A 329 -13.12 -12.93 -6.86
N GLN A 330 -14.38 -13.08 -6.42
CA GLN A 330 -15.44 -13.70 -7.21
C GLN A 330 -15.92 -12.84 -8.40
N GLU A 331 -15.68 -11.52 -8.36
CA GLU A 331 -16.05 -10.57 -9.41
C GLU A 331 -14.96 -10.41 -10.49
N LEU A 332 -13.77 -10.96 -10.23
CA LEU A 332 -12.61 -10.91 -11.12
C LEU A 332 -12.60 -12.08 -12.12
N SER A 333 -12.04 -11.82 -13.30
CA SER A 333 -11.80 -12.81 -14.35
C SER A 333 -10.59 -12.43 -15.19
N ARG A 334 -9.99 -13.38 -15.90
CA ARG A 334 -8.92 -13.10 -16.87
C ARG A 334 -9.35 -12.04 -17.88
N GLU A 335 -10.55 -12.20 -18.45
CA GLU A 335 -11.08 -11.28 -19.45
C GLU A 335 -11.19 -9.85 -18.91
N TYR A 336 -11.53 -9.68 -17.63
CA TYR A 336 -11.61 -8.36 -16.98
C TYR A 336 -10.22 -7.73 -16.78
N VAL A 337 -9.22 -8.54 -16.39
CA VAL A 337 -7.83 -8.10 -16.29
C VAL A 337 -7.29 -7.68 -17.68
N GLU A 338 -7.47 -8.53 -18.69
CA GLU A 338 -7.07 -8.27 -20.09
C GLU A 338 -7.75 -6.98 -20.63
N TYR A 339 -9.01 -6.73 -20.26
CA TYR A 339 -9.71 -5.48 -20.61
C TYR A 339 -9.04 -4.26 -19.97
N ALA A 340 -8.72 -4.32 -18.68
CA ALA A 340 -8.09 -3.20 -17.95
C ALA A 340 -6.69 -2.89 -18.51
N GLU A 341 -5.91 -3.93 -18.82
CA GLU A 341 -4.59 -3.82 -19.48
C GLU A 341 -4.69 -3.04 -20.79
N LEU A 342 -5.53 -3.49 -21.72
CA LEU A 342 -5.72 -2.81 -23.02
C LEU A 342 -6.20 -1.38 -22.83
N SER A 343 -7.21 -1.19 -21.98
CA SER A 343 -7.82 0.12 -21.70
C SER A 343 -6.78 1.14 -21.23
N ILE A 344 -5.97 0.78 -20.23
CA ILE A 344 -4.98 1.68 -19.65
C ILE A 344 -3.83 1.91 -20.62
N TYR A 345 -3.31 0.88 -21.29
CA TYR A 345 -2.20 1.04 -22.21
C TYR A 345 -2.59 1.88 -23.44
N ASP A 346 -3.80 1.74 -23.98
CA ASP A 346 -4.35 2.60 -25.03
C ASP A 346 -4.42 4.07 -24.57
N MET A 347 -4.92 4.31 -23.35
CA MET A 347 -5.01 5.65 -22.78
C MET A 347 -3.61 6.26 -22.61
N LEU A 348 -2.66 5.52 -22.01
CA LEU A 348 -1.28 5.97 -21.85
C LEU A 348 -0.64 6.28 -23.21
N LYS A 349 -0.80 5.40 -24.20
CA LYS A 349 -0.30 5.65 -25.56
C LYS A 349 -0.83 6.95 -26.12
N LYS A 350 -2.14 7.15 -26.02
CA LYS A 350 -2.81 8.28 -26.66
C LYS A 350 -2.31 9.61 -26.12
N PHE A 351 -2.15 9.72 -24.80
CA PHE A 351 -1.74 10.94 -24.12
C PHE A 351 -0.22 11.16 -24.10
N LEU A 352 0.58 10.08 -24.07
CA LEU A 352 2.05 10.17 -24.07
C LEU A 352 2.67 10.12 -25.48
N HIS A 353 1.84 9.86 -26.50
CA HIS A 353 2.16 9.87 -27.91
C HIS A 353 3.33 8.95 -28.30
N LYS A 354 4.51 9.53 -28.56
CA LYS A 354 5.73 8.82 -28.98
C LYS A 354 6.63 8.44 -27.81
N THR A 355 6.32 8.91 -26.61
CA THR A 355 7.08 8.59 -25.40
C THR A 355 6.92 7.10 -25.10
N PRO A 356 8.01 6.33 -24.98
CA PRO A 356 7.93 4.93 -24.58
C PRO A 356 7.52 4.84 -23.10
N VAL A 357 6.62 3.90 -22.79
CA VAL A 357 6.23 3.56 -21.42
C VAL A 357 6.88 2.23 -21.05
N TYR A 358 7.69 2.24 -19.99
CA TYR A 358 8.25 1.03 -19.41
C TYR A 358 7.38 0.59 -18.23
N ALA A 359 6.45 -0.33 -18.54
CA ALA A 359 5.51 -0.88 -17.58
C ALA A 359 6.05 -2.13 -16.87
N VAL A 360 5.58 -2.35 -15.64
CA VAL A 360 5.72 -3.60 -14.88
C VAL A 360 4.34 -4.09 -14.46
N LEU A 361 4.22 -5.36 -14.11
CA LEU A 361 3.01 -5.92 -13.49
C LEU A 361 2.99 -5.59 -12.00
N GLY A 362 1.82 -5.21 -11.49
CA GLY A 362 1.47 -5.14 -10.08
C GLY A 362 0.66 -6.34 -9.60
N ASN A 363 0.37 -6.40 -8.30
CA ASN A 363 -0.30 -7.56 -7.73
C ASN A 363 -1.76 -7.69 -8.17
N HIS A 364 -2.43 -6.59 -8.53
CA HIS A 364 -3.78 -6.63 -9.06
C HIS A 364 -3.85 -7.00 -10.55
N ASP A 365 -2.70 -7.16 -11.22
CA ASP A 365 -2.65 -7.40 -12.67
C ASP A 365 -2.76 -8.90 -13.02
N THR A 366 -3.29 -9.73 -12.13
CA THR A 366 -3.45 -11.18 -12.31
C THR A 366 -4.81 -11.66 -11.83
N ASN A 367 -5.25 -12.84 -12.32
CA ASN A 367 -6.42 -13.53 -11.78
C ASN A 367 -6.13 -15.03 -11.54
N PRO A 368 -6.31 -15.55 -10.30
CA PRO A 368 -6.64 -14.81 -9.06
C PRO A 368 -5.61 -13.73 -8.72
N GLU A 369 -6.03 -12.72 -7.98
CA GLU A 369 -5.21 -11.56 -7.62
C GLU A 369 -3.91 -11.99 -6.92
N ALA A 370 -2.81 -11.31 -7.23
CA ALA A 370 -1.46 -11.49 -6.73
C ALA A 370 -0.82 -12.86 -7.05
N ILE A 371 -1.49 -13.76 -7.76
CA ILE A 371 -0.99 -15.12 -7.95
C ILE A 371 -0.12 -15.19 -9.20
N ASP A 372 1.18 -15.36 -8.98
CA ASP A 372 2.13 -15.67 -10.04
C ASP A 372 2.89 -16.98 -9.82
N ALA A 373 2.86 -17.83 -10.85
CA ALA A 373 3.39 -19.19 -10.77
C ALA A 373 4.81 -19.27 -11.35
N PRO A 374 5.80 -19.75 -10.58
CA PRO A 374 7.13 -19.93 -11.14
C PRO A 374 7.13 -21.09 -12.13
N HIS A 375 7.81 -20.94 -13.27
CA HIS A 375 7.94 -21.97 -14.31
C HIS A 375 8.63 -23.25 -13.80
N SER A 376 9.23 -23.21 -12.61
CA SER A 376 9.81 -24.37 -11.93
C SER A 376 8.76 -25.30 -11.28
N LEU A 377 7.48 -24.90 -11.22
CA LEU A 377 6.38 -25.78 -10.81
C LEU A 377 6.13 -26.90 -11.85
N PRO A 378 5.63 -28.06 -11.43
CA PRO A 378 5.51 -29.23 -12.30
C PRO A 378 4.34 -29.12 -13.29
N GLY A 379 4.58 -29.56 -14.53
CA GLY A 379 3.55 -29.67 -15.56
C GLY A 379 2.92 -28.32 -15.90
N ASP A 380 1.61 -28.32 -16.14
CA ASP A 380 0.87 -27.12 -16.56
C ASP A 380 0.81 -26.04 -15.46
N LEU A 381 1.05 -26.40 -14.19
CA LEU A 381 1.09 -25.43 -13.07
C LEU A 381 2.15 -24.36 -13.27
N GLY A 382 3.29 -24.71 -13.88
CA GLY A 382 4.36 -23.75 -14.18
C GLY A 382 3.99 -22.75 -15.26
N MET A 383 2.95 -23.02 -16.06
CA MET A 383 2.53 -22.19 -17.21
C MET A 383 1.14 -21.57 -17.00
N GLN A 384 0.53 -21.75 -15.82
CA GLN A 384 -0.87 -21.38 -15.58
C GLN A 384 -1.16 -19.87 -15.70
N MET A 385 -0.11 -19.03 -15.57
CA MET A 385 -0.17 -17.57 -15.69
C MET A 385 0.35 -17.03 -17.03
N SER A 386 0.74 -17.90 -17.98
CA SER A 386 1.29 -17.45 -19.27
C SER A 386 0.32 -16.65 -20.12
N TRP A 387 -0.99 -16.80 -19.91
CA TRP A 387 -2.02 -16.00 -20.60
C TRP A 387 -1.75 -14.49 -20.42
N ASN A 388 -1.44 -14.07 -19.19
CA ASN A 388 -1.18 -12.68 -18.84
C ASN A 388 0.13 -12.20 -19.47
N PHE A 389 1.24 -12.92 -19.22
CA PHE A 389 2.56 -12.53 -19.74
C PHE A 389 2.58 -12.44 -21.27
N ASP A 390 1.86 -13.33 -21.95
CA ASP A 390 1.72 -13.31 -23.40
C ASP A 390 0.91 -12.10 -23.88
N HIS A 391 -0.14 -11.74 -23.15
CA HIS A 391 -1.02 -10.60 -23.44
C HIS A 391 -0.31 -9.27 -23.23
N VAL A 392 0.20 -8.96 -22.02
CA VAL A 392 0.91 -7.69 -21.76
C VAL A 392 2.14 -7.52 -22.66
N ALA A 393 2.91 -8.58 -22.92
CA ALA A 393 4.04 -8.51 -23.83
C ALA A 393 3.61 -8.26 -25.28
N GLY A 394 2.43 -8.76 -25.66
CA GLY A 394 1.79 -8.44 -26.94
C GLY A 394 1.40 -6.98 -27.02
N LEU A 395 0.70 -6.46 -26.01
CA LEU A 395 0.24 -5.07 -25.95
C LEU A 395 1.42 -4.09 -25.96
N TRP A 396 2.44 -4.32 -25.13
CA TRP A 396 3.64 -3.47 -25.10
C TRP A 396 4.42 -3.49 -26.44
N GLN A 397 4.33 -4.60 -27.18
CA GLN A 397 4.90 -4.69 -28.52
C GLN A 397 4.07 -3.93 -29.55
N GLU A 398 2.74 -4.08 -29.54
CA GLU A 398 1.84 -3.36 -30.44
C GLU A 398 1.90 -1.84 -30.24
N GLU A 399 2.04 -1.40 -28.98
CA GLU A 399 2.25 0.01 -28.65
C GLU A 399 3.62 0.55 -29.07
N GLY A 400 4.52 -0.33 -29.52
CA GLY A 400 5.87 0.01 -29.96
C GLY A 400 6.79 0.44 -28.80
N TRP A 401 6.43 0.11 -27.56
CA TRP A 401 7.29 0.32 -26.39
C TRP A 401 8.39 -0.73 -26.31
N LEU A 402 8.07 -1.97 -26.73
CA LEU A 402 9.02 -3.07 -26.85
C LEU A 402 9.16 -3.52 -28.31
N ASN A 403 10.38 -3.93 -28.68
CA ASN A 403 10.57 -4.69 -29.92
C ASN A 403 10.29 -6.18 -29.68
N SER A 404 10.24 -6.97 -30.76
CA SER A 404 9.94 -8.40 -30.68
C SER A 404 10.91 -9.21 -29.79
N THR A 405 12.18 -8.81 -29.69
CA THR A 405 13.14 -9.47 -28.79
C THR A 405 12.79 -9.20 -27.33
N ALA A 406 12.52 -7.94 -26.97
CA ALA A 406 12.18 -7.56 -25.61
C ALA A 406 10.81 -8.11 -25.18
N ALA A 407 9.83 -8.12 -26.08
CA ALA A 407 8.53 -8.75 -25.83
C ALA A 407 8.68 -10.26 -25.60
N ASN A 408 9.54 -10.95 -26.35
CA ASN A 408 9.83 -12.36 -26.07
C ASN A 408 10.56 -12.57 -24.74
N GLN A 409 11.40 -11.63 -24.30
CA GLN A 409 11.95 -11.69 -22.94
C GLN A 409 10.85 -11.55 -21.89
N ALA A 410 9.93 -10.59 -22.05
CA ALA A 410 8.78 -10.41 -21.15
C ALA A 410 7.96 -11.69 -21.00
N ARG A 411 7.62 -12.37 -22.12
CA ARG A 411 6.90 -13.66 -22.10
C ARG A 411 7.63 -14.75 -21.31
N LEU A 412 8.95 -14.81 -21.44
CA LEU A 412 9.79 -15.85 -20.81
C LEU A 412 10.13 -15.57 -19.34
N HIS A 413 10.01 -14.31 -18.91
CA HIS A 413 10.43 -13.86 -17.59
C HIS A 413 9.28 -13.20 -16.83
N TYR A 414 8.09 -13.77 -16.94
CA TYR A 414 6.92 -13.39 -16.11
C TYR A 414 6.54 -11.90 -16.23
N GLY A 415 6.57 -11.36 -17.45
CA GLY A 415 6.36 -9.93 -17.71
C GLY A 415 7.60 -9.05 -17.52
N ALA A 416 8.75 -9.60 -17.11
CA ALA A 416 9.98 -8.84 -16.92
C ALA A 416 10.90 -8.79 -18.16
N TYR A 417 11.59 -7.67 -18.37
CA TYR A 417 12.44 -7.43 -19.53
C TYR A 417 13.59 -6.46 -19.22
N SER A 418 14.60 -6.44 -20.10
CA SER A 418 15.78 -5.56 -20.02
C SER A 418 15.96 -4.85 -21.35
N VAL A 419 15.77 -3.53 -21.37
CA VAL A 419 15.82 -2.72 -22.59
C VAL A 419 16.62 -1.44 -22.39
N LYS A 420 17.08 -0.85 -23.49
CA LYS A 420 17.67 0.49 -23.47
C LYS A 420 16.64 1.52 -23.88
N THR A 421 16.60 2.63 -23.15
CA THR A 421 15.85 3.81 -23.55
C THR A 421 16.44 4.42 -24.83
N PRO A 422 15.70 5.24 -25.57
CA PRO A 422 16.23 5.94 -26.73
C PRO A 422 17.48 6.78 -26.42
N GLN A 423 17.64 7.21 -25.15
CA GLN A 423 18.76 8.02 -24.68
C GLN A 423 19.92 7.19 -24.10
N GLY A 424 19.78 5.87 -23.98
CA GLY A 424 20.88 4.94 -23.66
C GLY A 424 20.94 4.41 -22.23
N LEU A 425 20.02 4.80 -21.35
CA LEU A 425 19.82 4.17 -20.04
C LEU A 425 19.32 2.74 -20.21
N ARG A 426 19.81 1.79 -19.40
CA ARG A 426 19.19 0.45 -19.33
C ARG A 426 18.08 0.45 -18.27
N VAL A 427 16.91 -0.02 -18.66
CA VAL A 427 15.77 -0.28 -17.78
C VAL A 427 15.67 -1.80 -17.61
N ILE A 428 15.64 -2.26 -16.36
CA ILE A 428 15.38 -3.66 -16.01
C ILE A 428 14.10 -3.68 -15.19
N THR A 429 13.06 -4.34 -15.69
CA THR A 429 11.83 -4.55 -14.95
C THR A 429 11.90 -5.86 -14.17
N PHE A 430 11.10 -5.95 -13.10
CA PHE A 430 11.04 -7.10 -12.23
C PHE A 430 9.60 -7.31 -11.77
N ASN A 431 9.05 -8.50 -12.01
CA ASN A 431 7.80 -8.93 -11.42
C ASN A 431 8.02 -9.24 -9.93
N THR A 432 7.49 -8.35 -9.10
CA THR A 432 7.64 -8.35 -7.65
C THR A 432 6.71 -9.35 -6.95
N ASP A 433 5.74 -9.94 -7.63
CA ASP A 433 4.85 -10.92 -7.01
C ASP A 433 5.59 -12.16 -6.55
N PHE A 434 6.77 -12.46 -7.11
CA PHE A 434 7.64 -13.55 -6.63
C PHE A 434 8.34 -13.30 -5.30
N TRP A 435 8.16 -12.12 -4.69
CA TRP A 435 8.44 -11.93 -3.27
C TRP A 435 7.21 -11.52 -2.46
N TYR A 436 6.05 -11.30 -3.08
CA TYR A 436 4.89 -10.76 -2.37
C TYR A 436 4.24 -11.85 -1.50
N ARG A 437 3.80 -11.49 -0.28
CA ARG A 437 3.19 -12.47 0.64
C ARG A 437 1.79 -12.91 0.25
N SER A 438 1.07 -12.13 -0.55
CA SER A 438 -0.25 -12.51 -1.05
C SER A 438 -0.18 -13.35 -2.32
N ASN A 439 0.97 -13.41 -2.99
CA ASN A 439 1.27 -14.52 -3.88
C ASN A 439 1.50 -15.79 -3.06
N TYR A 440 0.43 -16.55 -2.81
CA TYR A 440 0.48 -17.73 -1.96
C TYR A 440 1.43 -18.83 -2.48
N LEU A 441 1.72 -18.86 -3.78
CA LEU A 441 2.65 -19.83 -4.36
C LEU A 441 4.10 -19.61 -3.88
N ASN A 442 4.42 -18.44 -3.33
CA ASN A 442 5.71 -18.19 -2.68
C ASN A 442 5.91 -19.00 -1.38
N PHE A 443 4.87 -19.67 -0.87
CA PHE A 443 5.01 -20.62 0.24
C PHE A 443 5.48 -22.02 -0.19
N ILE A 444 5.87 -22.21 -1.44
CA ILE A 444 6.50 -23.43 -1.94
C ILE A 444 8.00 -23.18 -2.05
N ASP A 445 8.81 -23.97 -1.34
CA ASP A 445 10.29 -23.89 -1.39
C ASP A 445 10.83 -22.54 -0.87
N THR A 446 10.32 -22.09 0.28
CA THR A 446 10.65 -20.80 0.94
C THR A 446 12.11 -20.68 1.38
N ILE A 447 12.84 -21.80 1.42
CA ILE A 447 14.28 -21.83 1.67
C ILE A 447 15.05 -21.25 0.48
N ASN A 448 14.54 -21.43 -0.74
CA ASN A 448 15.12 -20.88 -1.95
C ASN A 448 14.61 -19.44 -2.20
N PRO A 449 15.44 -18.40 -2.03
CA PRO A 449 15.03 -17.00 -2.24
C PRO A 449 14.78 -16.65 -3.72
N ASP A 450 15.12 -17.53 -4.67
CA ASP A 450 14.96 -17.30 -6.12
C ASP A 450 14.27 -18.50 -6.80
N LYS A 451 13.09 -18.87 -6.30
CA LYS A 451 12.32 -20.00 -6.85
C LYS A 451 11.89 -19.81 -8.31
N SER A 452 11.62 -18.56 -8.70
CA SER A 452 11.25 -18.19 -10.07
C SER A 452 12.44 -18.11 -11.03
N GLY A 453 13.67 -17.94 -10.51
CA GLY A 453 14.89 -17.73 -11.29
C GLY A 453 15.05 -16.28 -11.78
N MET A 454 14.19 -15.37 -11.34
CA MET A 454 14.22 -13.97 -11.77
C MET A 454 15.41 -13.20 -11.20
N PHE A 455 15.87 -13.50 -9.97
CA PHE A 455 17.06 -12.85 -9.44
C PHE A 455 18.31 -13.31 -10.17
N ALA A 456 18.42 -14.60 -10.49
CA ALA A 456 19.50 -15.10 -11.32
C ALA A 456 19.54 -14.35 -12.65
N TRP A 457 18.40 -14.23 -13.35
CA TRP A 457 18.30 -13.46 -14.59
C TRP A 457 18.69 -11.98 -14.42
N MET A 458 18.17 -11.31 -13.38
CA MET A 458 18.49 -9.90 -13.08
C MET A 458 19.99 -9.70 -12.83
N ILE A 459 20.63 -10.59 -12.07
CA ILE A 459 22.08 -10.57 -11.83
C ILE A 459 22.85 -10.66 -13.14
N GLU A 460 22.38 -11.48 -14.10
CA GLU A 460 23.03 -11.56 -15.42
C GLU A 460 22.86 -10.28 -16.24
N GLU A 461 21.68 -9.65 -16.23
CA GLU A 461 21.45 -8.36 -16.88
C GLU A 461 22.28 -7.24 -16.24
N LEU A 462 22.33 -7.16 -14.90
CA LEU A 462 23.16 -6.20 -14.16
C LEU A 462 24.66 -6.40 -14.41
N GLN A 463 25.13 -7.66 -14.47
CA GLN A 463 26.51 -7.94 -14.80
C GLN A 463 26.85 -7.53 -16.24
N ARG A 464 25.95 -7.75 -17.20
CA ARG A 464 26.13 -7.28 -18.57
C ARG A 464 26.19 -5.75 -18.64
N ALA A 465 25.34 -5.06 -17.88
CA ALA A 465 25.37 -3.60 -17.77
C ALA A 465 26.70 -3.11 -17.16
N GLU A 466 27.18 -3.74 -16.08
CA GLU A 466 28.49 -3.45 -15.48
C GLU A 466 29.63 -3.60 -16.50
N ASP A 467 29.63 -4.70 -17.24
CA ASP A 467 30.66 -5.02 -18.22
C ASP A 467 30.65 -4.06 -19.42
N ALA A 468 29.49 -3.52 -19.75
CA ALA A 468 29.30 -2.53 -20.80
C ALA A 468 29.49 -1.07 -20.33
N GLY A 469 29.69 -0.84 -19.02
CA GLY A 469 29.78 0.50 -18.44
C GLY A 469 28.46 1.29 -18.49
N GLU A 470 27.33 0.58 -18.45
CA GLU A 470 25.99 1.15 -18.54
C GLU A 470 25.45 1.49 -17.14
N ARG A 471 24.53 2.47 -17.09
CA ARG A 471 23.71 2.74 -15.91
C ARG A 471 22.36 2.06 -16.04
N VAL A 472 21.78 1.69 -14.89
CA VAL A 472 20.55 0.92 -14.79
C VAL A 472 19.54 1.61 -13.90
N TRP A 473 18.28 1.63 -14.33
CA TRP A 473 17.12 1.80 -13.46
C TRP A 473 16.42 0.44 -13.29
N ILE A 474 16.05 0.13 -12.05
CA ILE A 474 15.25 -1.06 -11.72
C ILE A 474 13.82 -0.63 -11.42
N LEU A 475 12.85 -1.29 -12.04
CA LEU A 475 11.42 -1.03 -11.86
C LEU A 475 10.74 -2.29 -11.34
N GLY A 476 9.88 -2.16 -10.34
CA GLY A 476 8.96 -3.19 -9.87
C GLY A 476 7.70 -2.54 -9.30
N HIS A 477 6.77 -3.33 -8.77
CA HIS A 477 5.54 -2.81 -8.16
C HIS A 477 5.61 -2.89 -6.63
N VAL A 478 5.44 -4.10 -6.06
CA VAL A 478 5.52 -4.33 -4.62
C VAL A 478 6.93 -4.05 -4.13
N LEU A 479 7.06 -3.05 -3.27
CA LEU A 479 8.32 -2.64 -2.69
C LEU A 479 9.05 -3.75 -1.91
N SER A 480 10.38 -3.73 -2.00
CA SER A 480 11.26 -4.71 -1.34
C SER A 480 11.31 -4.60 0.20
N GLY A 481 10.66 -3.59 0.76
CA GLY A 481 10.61 -3.30 2.19
C GLY A 481 10.00 -1.94 2.46
N TRP A 482 9.58 -1.74 3.70
CA TRP A 482 9.09 -0.51 4.31
C TRP A 482 8.89 -0.89 5.78
N ASP A 483 7.68 -1.27 6.14
CA ASP A 483 7.30 -1.87 7.42
C ASP A 483 7.60 -3.40 7.51
N GLY A 484 7.97 -4.02 6.39
CA GLY A 484 8.21 -5.45 6.30
C GLY A 484 6.94 -6.29 6.40
N THR A 485 5.76 -5.76 6.05
CA THR A 485 4.50 -6.51 6.01
C THR A 485 4.21 -7.12 4.64
N ASN A 486 4.61 -6.45 3.55
CA ASN A 486 4.33 -6.89 2.19
C ASN A 486 5.20 -8.07 1.69
N PRO A 487 6.54 -8.01 1.74
CA PRO A 487 7.33 -9.01 1.03
C PRO A 487 7.88 -10.14 1.92
N MET A 488 8.23 -11.26 1.30
CA MET A 488 8.85 -12.43 1.92
C MET A 488 10.30 -12.12 2.34
N PRO A 489 10.74 -12.50 3.55
CA PRO A 489 12.07 -12.15 4.09
C PRO A 489 13.28 -12.64 3.27
N ASN A 490 13.25 -13.87 2.75
CA ASN A 490 14.41 -14.45 2.07
C ASN A 490 14.64 -13.84 0.67
N PRO A 491 13.62 -13.74 -0.21
CA PRO A 491 13.76 -13.04 -1.50
C PRO A 491 14.21 -11.58 -1.36
N THR A 492 13.71 -10.86 -0.36
CA THR A 492 14.06 -9.44 -0.16
C THR A 492 15.47 -9.24 0.38
N ASP A 493 15.96 -10.12 1.25
CA ASP A 493 17.38 -10.11 1.64
C ASP A 493 18.28 -10.33 0.42
N LEU A 494 17.93 -11.29 -0.46
CA LEU A 494 18.67 -11.51 -1.70
C LEU A 494 18.66 -10.27 -2.61
N PHE A 495 17.51 -9.62 -2.79
CA PHE A 495 17.44 -8.37 -3.53
C PHE A 495 18.33 -7.28 -2.91
N TYR A 496 18.34 -7.16 -1.58
CA TYR A 496 19.23 -6.22 -0.89
C TYR A 496 20.71 -6.50 -1.19
N GLN A 497 21.13 -7.77 -1.22
CA GLN A 497 22.50 -8.15 -1.62
C GLN A 497 22.81 -7.77 -3.07
N ILE A 498 21.83 -7.88 -3.98
CA ILE A 498 21.97 -7.47 -5.39
C ILE A 498 22.14 -5.95 -5.48
N ILE A 499 21.32 -5.19 -4.76
CA ILE A 499 21.44 -3.73 -4.69
C ILE A 499 22.81 -3.33 -4.13
N ASP A 500 23.26 -3.92 -3.02
CA ASP A 500 24.60 -3.62 -2.48
C ASP A 500 25.67 -3.93 -3.54
N ARG A 501 25.64 -5.11 -4.16
CA ARG A 501 26.63 -5.53 -5.14
C ARG A 501 26.79 -4.56 -6.31
N TYR A 502 25.69 -4.07 -6.89
CA TYR A 502 25.70 -3.30 -8.14
C TYR A 502 25.53 -1.78 -7.94
N SER A 503 25.32 -1.32 -6.71
CA SER A 503 25.21 0.11 -6.39
C SER A 503 26.50 0.69 -5.82
N PRO A 504 26.77 1.99 -6.05
CA PRO A 504 26.02 2.93 -6.89
C PRO A 504 26.48 2.96 -8.36
N HIS A 505 27.48 2.17 -8.74
CA HIS A 505 28.19 2.34 -10.01
C HIS A 505 27.44 1.84 -11.25
N VAL A 506 26.52 0.88 -11.08
CA VAL A 506 25.64 0.40 -12.15
C VAL A 506 24.23 0.94 -11.93
N ILE A 507 23.61 0.59 -10.80
CA ILE A 507 22.23 0.98 -10.48
C ILE A 507 22.21 2.45 -10.07
N ALA A 508 21.43 3.27 -10.78
CA ALA A 508 21.25 4.68 -10.48
C ALA A 508 20.01 4.95 -9.60
N ASN A 509 18.89 4.28 -9.87
CA ASN A 509 17.65 4.41 -9.10
C ASN A 509 16.85 3.10 -9.12
N VAL A 510 15.98 2.92 -8.13
CA VAL A 510 14.97 1.86 -8.03
C VAL A 510 13.58 2.50 -7.90
N PHE A 511 12.56 1.94 -8.55
CA PHE A 511 11.19 2.47 -8.55
C PHE A 511 10.16 1.39 -8.19
N PHE A 512 9.17 1.77 -7.38
CA PHE A 512 8.06 0.95 -6.90
C PHE A 512 6.74 1.77 -6.84
N GLY A 513 5.63 1.09 -6.57
CA GLY A 513 4.30 1.65 -6.31
C GLY A 513 3.65 0.97 -5.11
N HIS A 514 2.44 0.43 -5.28
CA HIS A 514 1.74 -0.51 -4.37
C HIS A 514 1.14 0.10 -3.11
N THR A 515 1.87 0.97 -2.42
CA THR A 515 1.41 1.56 -1.16
C THR A 515 0.46 2.73 -1.35
N HIS A 516 0.27 3.19 -2.60
CA HIS A 516 -0.50 4.39 -2.98
C HIS A 516 0.07 5.73 -2.47
N GLU A 517 1.08 5.67 -1.60
CA GLU A 517 1.74 6.81 -0.96
C GLU A 517 2.98 7.32 -1.70
N ASP A 518 3.30 8.61 -1.50
CA ASP A 518 4.53 9.23 -1.97
C ASP A 518 5.64 9.15 -0.90
N PHE A 519 6.65 8.31 -1.13
CA PHE A 519 7.83 8.25 -0.26
C PHE A 519 9.10 7.74 -0.97
N ALA A 520 10.22 7.84 -0.27
CA ALA A 520 11.48 7.23 -0.68
C ALA A 520 12.20 6.57 0.49
N TYR A 521 12.96 5.51 0.21
CA TYR A 521 13.80 4.86 1.22
C TYR A 521 15.18 4.51 0.68
N VAL A 522 16.12 4.32 1.61
CA VAL A 522 17.56 4.21 1.31
C VAL A 522 18.06 2.78 1.52
N TYR A 523 18.76 2.26 0.51
CA TYR A 523 19.61 1.08 0.65
C TYR A 523 21.01 1.49 1.11
N TYR A 524 21.58 0.73 2.02
CA TYR A 524 22.87 1.00 2.63
C TYR A 524 23.85 -0.16 2.43
N ALA A 525 25.13 0.14 2.39
CA ALA A 525 26.20 -0.84 2.36
C ALA A 525 26.23 -1.68 3.65
N ASN A 526 26.93 -2.82 3.59
CA ASN A 526 27.10 -3.72 4.73
C ASN A 526 25.75 -4.21 5.26
N ASN A 527 24.82 -4.50 4.35
CA ASN A 527 23.49 -5.01 4.67
C ASN A 527 22.69 -4.13 5.66
N GLY A 528 22.86 -2.80 5.56
CA GLY A 528 22.14 -1.83 6.41
C GLY A 528 22.54 -1.83 7.89
N THR A 529 23.63 -2.50 8.29
CA THR A 529 24.08 -2.57 9.69
C THR A 529 24.69 -1.26 10.20
N ASN A 530 25.08 -0.36 9.30
CA ASN A 530 25.56 0.98 9.65
C ASN A 530 24.98 2.01 8.67
N GLN A 531 23.91 2.68 9.11
CA GLN A 531 23.15 3.64 8.32
C GLN A 531 23.75 5.03 8.50
N SER A 532 24.73 5.34 7.66
CA SER A 532 25.38 6.65 7.62
C SER A 532 25.39 7.18 6.19
N ALA A 533 25.57 8.50 6.04
CA ALA A 533 25.68 9.17 4.76
C ALA A 533 26.72 8.51 3.82
N GLY A 534 27.85 8.05 4.38
CA GLY A 534 28.92 7.39 3.62
C GLY A 534 28.62 5.94 3.21
N ASN A 535 27.64 5.30 3.84
CA ASN A 535 27.18 3.97 3.49
C ASN A 535 25.87 3.98 2.67
N ALA A 536 25.25 5.14 2.44
CA ALA A 536 24.05 5.24 1.61
C ALA A 536 24.41 4.91 0.15
N LEU A 537 23.78 3.87 -0.42
CA LEU A 537 24.14 3.32 -1.73
C LEU A 537 23.15 3.70 -2.82
N ASN A 538 21.85 3.56 -2.56
CA ASN A 538 20.82 3.77 -3.56
C ASN A 538 19.50 4.22 -2.93
N THR A 539 18.60 4.74 -3.75
CA THR A 539 17.28 5.19 -3.37
C THR A 539 16.23 4.38 -4.12
N ALA A 540 15.26 3.87 -3.38
CA ALA A 540 13.98 3.45 -3.92
C ALA A 540 13.00 4.63 -3.86
N TRP A 541 12.37 4.94 -4.99
CA TRP A 541 11.30 5.91 -5.11
C TRP A 541 9.97 5.17 -5.24
N VAL A 542 9.03 5.46 -4.33
CA VAL A 542 7.68 4.90 -4.37
C VAL A 542 6.74 5.97 -4.91
N GLY A 543 6.10 5.69 -6.04
CA GLY A 543 5.18 6.61 -6.69
C GLY A 543 3.81 6.60 -6.00
N PRO A 544 3.14 7.76 -5.86
CA PRO A 544 1.76 7.81 -5.40
C PRO A 544 0.82 7.22 -6.46
N SER A 545 -0.39 6.89 -6.03
CA SER A 545 -1.43 6.34 -6.90
C SER A 545 -2.24 7.40 -7.64
N ILE A 546 -2.80 7.00 -8.78
CA ILE A 546 -3.93 7.72 -9.39
C ILE A 546 -5.23 7.37 -8.66
N THR A 547 -5.39 6.11 -8.23
CA THR A 547 -6.55 5.73 -7.41
C THR A 547 -6.56 6.49 -6.09
N PRO A 548 -7.73 7.00 -5.65
CA PRO A 548 -7.86 7.59 -4.32
C PRO A 548 -8.12 6.54 -3.24
N LEU A 549 -8.37 5.27 -3.61
CA LEU A 549 -8.56 4.17 -2.68
C LEU A 549 -7.20 3.79 -2.06
N THR A 550 -6.98 3.81 -0.74
CA THR A 550 -7.85 4.38 0.28
C THR A 550 -7.31 5.68 0.85
N ASN A 551 -8.19 6.68 0.89
CA ASN A 551 -7.97 7.93 1.60
C ASN A 551 -6.70 8.68 1.18
N VAL A 552 -6.39 8.65 -0.12
CA VAL A 552 -5.31 9.44 -0.73
C VAL A 552 -5.84 10.33 -1.85
N ASN A 553 -5.15 11.43 -2.12
CA ASN A 553 -5.45 12.25 -3.28
C ASN A 553 -4.86 11.61 -4.53
N SER A 554 -5.60 11.67 -5.64
CA SER A 554 -5.10 11.22 -6.95
C SER A 554 -3.86 12.03 -7.35
N ALA A 555 -2.73 11.36 -7.61
CA ALA A 555 -1.44 12.00 -7.79
C ALA A 555 -0.51 11.27 -8.77
N PHE A 556 0.49 11.99 -9.28
CA PHE A 556 1.56 11.43 -10.11
C PHE A 556 2.86 12.23 -9.94
N ARG A 557 3.98 11.67 -10.44
CA ARG A 557 5.30 12.29 -10.35
C ARG A 557 5.98 12.52 -11.69
N SER A 558 6.81 13.56 -11.75
CA SER A 558 7.75 13.81 -12.84
C SER A 558 9.15 14.06 -12.29
N TYR A 559 10.17 13.61 -13.02
CA TYR A 559 11.57 13.78 -12.67
C TYR A 559 12.32 14.57 -13.74
N GLU A 560 13.33 15.35 -13.35
CA GLU A 560 14.42 15.75 -14.24
C GLU A 560 15.65 14.88 -13.98
N VAL A 561 16.15 14.25 -15.04
CA VAL A 561 17.21 13.24 -14.99
C VAL A 561 18.36 13.69 -15.88
N ASP A 562 19.58 13.68 -15.36
CA ASP A 562 20.77 13.95 -16.17
C ASP A 562 21.12 12.74 -17.05
N THR A 563 21.37 12.97 -18.33
CA THR A 563 21.60 11.89 -19.32
C THR A 563 23.03 11.32 -19.31
N GLY A 564 23.92 11.87 -18.48
CA GLY A 564 25.28 11.36 -18.27
C GLY A 564 25.34 10.37 -17.12
N ASP A 565 24.87 10.77 -15.94
CA ASP A 565 24.92 9.94 -14.73
C ASP A 565 23.60 9.22 -14.39
N TRP A 566 22.50 9.54 -15.08
CA TRP A 566 21.18 8.94 -14.92
C TRP A 566 20.59 9.04 -13.51
N ASN A 567 21.08 9.99 -12.71
CA ASN A 567 20.50 10.30 -11.42
C ASN A 567 19.38 11.34 -11.55
N ILE A 568 18.47 11.35 -10.58
CA ILE A 568 17.39 12.34 -10.49
C ILE A 568 17.97 13.62 -9.87
N TYR A 569 17.67 14.75 -10.49
CA TYR A 569 18.06 16.08 -10.02
C TYR A 569 16.86 16.88 -9.52
N GLU A 570 15.70 16.74 -10.16
CA GLU A 570 14.46 17.33 -9.68
C GLU A 570 13.38 16.27 -9.64
N ALA A 571 12.50 16.35 -8.64
CA ALA A 571 11.36 15.45 -8.51
C ALA A 571 10.15 16.28 -8.09
N TYR A 572 9.11 16.26 -8.92
CA TYR A 572 7.89 17.06 -8.78
C TYR A 572 6.73 16.11 -8.54
N THR A 573 5.88 16.45 -7.57
CA THR A 573 4.62 15.74 -7.29
C THR A 573 3.45 16.66 -7.64
N PHE A 574 2.44 16.07 -8.29
CA PHE A 574 1.21 16.75 -8.67
C PHE A 574 0.04 15.93 -8.13
N TYR A 575 -1.02 16.63 -7.72
CA TYR A 575 -2.20 15.97 -7.16
C TYR A 575 -3.48 16.71 -7.54
N SER A 576 -4.60 16.03 -7.40
CA SER A 576 -5.93 16.64 -7.39
C SER A 576 -6.62 16.39 -6.06
N ASP A 577 -7.31 17.41 -5.55
CA ASP A 577 -8.05 17.33 -4.29
C ASP A 577 -9.36 16.56 -4.49
N VAL A 578 -9.38 15.29 -4.07
CA VAL A 578 -10.50 14.37 -4.24
C VAL A 578 -11.73 14.83 -3.47
N GLU A 579 -11.55 15.51 -2.33
CA GLU A 579 -12.68 16.05 -1.54
C GLU A 579 -13.54 17.02 -2.37
N SER A 580 -12.91 17.73 -3.32
CA SER A 580 -13.58 18.69 -4.18
C SER A 580 -14.49 18.05 -5.24
N PHE A 581 -14.33 16.76 -5.55
CA PHE A 581 -14.97 16.13 -6.71
C PHE A 581 -16.49 16.09 -6.63
N SER A 582 -17.03 15.93 -5.42
CA SER A 582 -18.48 15.99 -5.15
C SER A 582 -19.13 17.32 -5.54
N SER A 583 -18.35 18.39 -5.69
CA SER A 583 -18.83 19.74 -6.04
C SER A 583 -18.64 20.11 -7.52
N LEU A 584 -18.07 19.21 -8.34
CA LEU A 584 -17.74 19.46 -9.73
C LEU A 584 -18.95 19.22 -10.65
N ASN A 585 -19.52 20.32 -11.17
CA ASN A 585 -20.75 20.25 -11.98
C ASN A 585 -20.53 20.66 -13.45
N THR A 586 -19.51 21.47 -13.72
CA THR A 586 -19.27 22.09 -15.04
C THR A 586 -17.82 22.04 -15.51
N THR A 587 -16.89 21.67 -14.64
CA THR A 587 -15.44 21.59 -14.87
C THR A 587 -14.93 20.20 -14.49
N GLY A 588 -13.85 19.74 -15.11
CA GLY A 588 -13.11 18.59 -14.60
C GLY A 588 -12.34 18.94 -13.32
N PRO A 589 -11.72 17.93 -12.68
CA PRO A 589 -10.91 18.16 -11.48
C PRO A 589 -9.69 19.01 -11.81
N THR A 590 -9.24 19.79 -10.83
CA THR A 590 -8.01 20.58 -10.96
C THR A 590 -6.85 19.75 -10.45
N PHE A 591 -5.90 19.43 -11.32
CA PHE A 591 -4.60 18.91 -10.90
C PHE A 591 -3.65 20.09 -10.73
N GLN A 592 -2.86 20.05 -9.66
CA GLN A 592 -1.95 21.13 -9.31
C GLN A 592 -0.63 20.60 -8.77
N PHE A 593 0.39 21.42 -8.91
CA PHE A 593 1.71 21.19 -8.33
C PHE A 593 1.61 21.17 -6.81
N GLU A 594 2.12 20.11 -6.20
CA GLU A 594 2.19 19.97 -4.75
C GLU A 594 3.54 20.49 -4.24
N TYR A 595 4.63 19.87 -4.67
CA TYR A 595 5.98 20.23 -4.23
C TYR A 595 7.08 19.74 -5.17
N ASN A 596 8.26 20.36 -5.03
CA ASN A 596 9.51 19.90 -5.61
C ASN A 596 10.40 19.40 -4.46
N THR A 597 10.90 18.16 -4.56
CA THR A 597 11.69 17.51 -3.52
C THR A 597 12.94 18.29 -3.11
N ARG A 598 13.67 18.86 -4.08
CA ARG A 598 14.90 19.63 -3.80
C ARG A 598 14.58 20.90 -3.02
N ASP A 599 13.60 21.66 -3.47
CA ASP A 599 13.21 22.93 -2.87
C ASP A 599 12.70 22.71 -1.44
N THR A 600 11.88 21.67 -1.24
CA THR A 600 11.30 21.34 0.06
C THR A 600 12.35 20.88 1.07
N TYR A 601 13.23 19.95 0.69
CA TYR A 601 14.11 19.29 1.67
C TYR A 601 15.58 19.72 1.58
N GLY A 602 16.07 20.11 0.40
CA GLY A 602 17.50 20.36 0.15
C GLY A 602 18.08 21.54 0.94
N THR A 603 17.28 22.60 1.15
CA THR A 603 17.73 23.78 1.94
C THR A 603 18.07 23.39 3.38
N SER A 604 17.27 22.51 3.99
CA SER A 604 17.42 22.12 5.40
C SER A 604 18.73 21.37 5.70
N ILE A 605 19.32 20.75 4.67
CA ILE A 605 20.57 19.98 4.77
C ILE A 605 21.74 20.64 4.03
N ASN A 606 21.58 21.90 3.58
CA ASN A 606 22.55 22.61 2.74
C ASN A 606 22.98 21.81 1.50
N TRP A 607 22.03 21.14 0.83
CA TRP A 607 22.33 20.30 -0.32
C TRP A 607 22.82 21.14 -1.52
N PRO A 608 23.89 20.76 -2.22
CA PRO A 608 24.36 21.51 -3.38
C PRO A 608 23.34 21.53 -4.51
N VAL A 609 23.18 22.70 -5.15
CA VAL A 609 22.19 22.92 -6.23
C VAL A 609 22.41 21.97 -7.41
N ASP A 610 23.67 21.69 -7.73
CA ASP A 610 24.08 20.82 -8.84
C ASP A 610 24.37 19.37 -8.40
N ALA A 611 23.96 18.95 -7.21
CA ALA A 611 24.11 17.57 -6.73
C ALA A 611 22.79 16.78 -6.90
N PRO A 612 22.82 15.51 -7.32
CA PRO A 612 21.61 14.70 -7.52
C PRO A 612 20.86 14.42 -6.21
N LEU A 613 19.57 14.09 -6.29
CA LEU A 613 18.71 13.63 -5.18
C LEU A 613 18.97 12.16 -4.85
N ASN A 614 20.21 11.83 -4.49
CA ASN A 614 20.67 10.45 -4.30
C ASN A 614 20.43 9.91 -2.88
N ALA A 615 20.94 8.71 -2.61
CA ALA A 615 20.85 8.07 -1.30
C ALA A 615 21.41 8.91 -0.14
N THR A 616 22.48 9.67 -0.38
CA THR A 616 23.08 10.57 0.63
C THR A 616 22.16 11.75 0.93
N PHE A 617 21.50 12.33 -0.10
CA PHE A 617 20.47 13.36 0.10
C PHE A 617 19.40 12.85 1.06
N TRP A 618 18.79 11.69 0.76
CA TRP A 618 17.70 11.15 1.57
C TRP A 618 18.15 10.74 2.98
N HIS A 619 19.36 10.20 3.14
CA HIS A 619 19.90 9.94 4.47
C HIS A 619 20.00 11.22 5.30
N LEU A 620 20.55 12.31 4.75
CA LEU A 620 20.67 13.58 5.47
C LEU A 620 19.31 14.21 5.76
N VAL A 621 18.35 14.11 4.83
CA VAL A 621 16.96 14.53 5.08
C VAL A 621 16.39 13.76 6.26
N SER A 622 16.57 12.43 6.32
CA SER A 622 16.08 11.61 7.44
C SER A 622 16.66 12.04 8.79
N GLU A 623 17.97 12.30 8.87
CA GLU A 623 18.57 12.82 10.09
C GLU A 623 18.04 14.20 10.46
N GLN A 624 17.77 15.06 9.47
CA GLN A 624 17.28 16.40 9.71
C GLN A 624 15.84 16.39 10.22
N ILE A 625 14.99 15.49 9.70
CA ILE A 625 13.64 15.27 10.21
C ILE A 625 13.70 14.76 11.65
N GLU A 626 14.55 13.78 11.95
CA GLU A 626 14.78 13.27 13.32
C GLU A 626 15.23 14.37 14.30
N LYS A 627 16.13 15.26 13.87
CA LYS A 627 16.70 16.34 14.70
C LYS A 627 15.73 17.50 14.91
N ASN A 628 14.93 17.84 13.89
CA ASN A 628 14.02 18.98 13.95
C ASN A 628 12.68 18.56 14.55
N THR A 629 12.60 18.59 15.88
CA THR A 629 11.40 18.19 16.63
C THR A 629 10.16 19.02 16.34
N THR A 630 10.25 20.17 15.65
CA THR A 630 9.07 20.91 15.18
C THR A 630 8.47 20.29 13.92
N SER A 631 9.30 19.75 13.02
CA SER A 631 8.85 18.93 11.88
C SER A 631 8.39 17.55 12.35
N LEU A 632 9.15 16.93 13.27
CA LEU A 632 8.77 15.70 13.95
C LEU A 632 7.50 15.88 14.78
N SER A 633 7.21 17.08 15.32
CA SER A 633 6.02 17.28 16.14
C SER A 633 4.73 17.14 15.35
N LEU A 634 4.70 17.44 14.05
CA LEU A 634 3.50 17.24 13.23
C LEU A 634 3.36 15.80 12.72
N GLU A 635 4.47 15.12 12.45
CA GLU A 635 4.48 13.67 12.16
C GLU A 635 4.17 12.83 13.40
N VAL A 636 4.80 13.12 14.54
CA VAL A 636 4.51 12.48 15.82
C VAL A 636 3.16 12.91 16.36
N LEU A 637 2.68 14.15 16.11
CA LEU A 637 1.28 14.46 16.35
C LEU A 637 0.41 13.58 15.46
N ARG A 638 0.59 13.48 14.13
CA ARG A 638 -0.24 12.58 13.30
C ARG A 638 -0.20 11.10 13.74
N ILE A 639 0.94 10.63 14.26
CA ILE A 639 1.13 9.25 14.74
C ILE A 639 0.56 9.03 16.15
N VAL A 640 0.54 10.05 17.02
CA VAL A 640 0.19 9.90 18.45
C VAL A 640 -1.12 10.60 18.86
N LEU A 641 -1.44 11.72 18.22
CA LEU A 641 -2.66 12.48 18.33
C LEU A 641 -3.40 12.33 17.00
N PHE A 642 -4.54 11.66 16.99
CA PHE A 642 -5.42 11.76 15.82
C PHE A 642 -5.77 13.23 15.56
N ILE A 643 -5.00 13.92 14.73
CA ILE A 643 -5.42 15.11 14.02
C ILE A 643 -6.37 14.57 12.95
N LYS A 644 -7.60 14.30 13.37
CA LYS A 644 -8.75 14.15 12.46
C LYS A 644 -8.97 15.51 11.83
N LEU A 645 -8.27 15.82 10.74
CA LEU A 645 -8.84 16.71 9.73
C LEU A 645 -10.03 15.91 9.19
N GLY A 646 -11.23 16.34 9.57
CA GLY A 646 -12.42 15.50 9.53
C GLY A 646 -12.66 14.90 8.15
N ARG A 647 -12.65 13.56 8.09
CA ARG A 647 -13.50 12.68 7.29
C ARG A 647 -12.98 11.24 7.49
N ASP A 648 -13.43 10.64 8.58
CA ASP A 648 -13.33 9.20 8.84
C ASP A 648 -14.77 8.70 8.93
N PRO A 649 -15.26 7.88 8.00
CA PRO A 649 -16.65 7.47 8.02
C PRO A 649 -17.00 6.40 9.06
N GLU A 650 -16.01 5.83 9.77
CA GLU A 650 -16.30 4.87 10.85
C GLU A 650 -16.50 5.54 12.22
N ILE A 651 -16.38 6.88 12.33
CA ILE A 651 -16.72 7.61 13.55
C ILE A 651 -17.30 8.99 13.20
N GLY A 652 -18.63 9.05 13.07
CA GLY A 652 -19.49 10.20 13.41
C GLY A 652 -19.41 11.45 12.53
N GLU A 653 -20.58 11.99 12.20
CA GLU A 653 -20.77 13.27 11.51
C GLU A 653 -20.02 14.44 12.17
N ARG A 654 -19.84 15.52 11.41
CA ARG A 654 -19.38 16.80 11.98
C ARG A 654 -20.35 17.22 13.07
N GLU A 655 -19.86 17.26 14.30
CA GLU A 655 -20.66 17.70 15.44
C GLU A 655 -21.23 19.11 15.18
N ASP A 656 -22.56 19.24 15.24
CA ASP A 656 -23.32 20.46 14.89
C ASP A 656 -22.92 21.71 15.69
N PHE A 657 -22.10 21.56 16.73
CA PHE A 657 -21.60 22.65 17.56
C PHE A 657 -20.30 23.30 17.06
N LEU A 658 -19.66 22.82 15.99
CA LEU A 658 -18.38 23.38 15.46
C LEU A 658 -18.59 24.33 14.26
N LYS A 659 -17.84 25.44 14.19
CA LYS A 659 -17.84 26.28 12.97
C LYS A 659 -17.13 25.56 11.82
N SER A 660 -17.38 26.01 10.60
CA SER A 660 -16.81 25.42 9.37
C SER A 660 -15.30 25.58 9.26
N THR A 661 -14.71 26.45 10.08
CA THR A 661 -13.28 26.73 10.13
C THR A 661 -12.57 26.00 11.26
N ASP A 662 -13.29 25.43 12.23
CA ASP A 662 -12.70 24.87 13.43
C ASP A 662 -12.32 23.40 13.24
N VAL A 663 -11.27 22.95 13.92
CA VAL A 663 -10.77 21.56 13.83
C VAL A 663 -10.95 20.86 15.18
N ALA A 664 -11.63 19.72 15.18
CA ALA A 664 -11.67 18.84 16.34
C ALA A 664 -10.48 17.87 16.32
N LEU A 665 -9.70 17.88 17.38
CA LEU A 665 -8.60 16.96 17.67
C LEU A 665 -9.09 16.01 18.77
N SER A 666 -9.13 14.70 18.52
CA SER A 666 -9.60 13.73 19.51
C SER A 666 -8.44 13.17 20.32
N ILE A 667 -8.58 13.13 21.65
CA ILE A 667 -7.80 12.27 22.54
C ILE A 667 -8.76 11.24 23.11
N MET A 668 -8.75 10.01 22.56
CA MET A 668 -9.63 8.96 23.07
C MET A 668 -9.19 8.50 24.48
N GLY A 669 -9.88 9.01 25.49
CA GLY A 669 -10.19 8.30 26.73
C GLY A 669 -11.69 7.98 26.75
N ASP A 670 -12.10 6.94 27.46
CA ASP A 670 -13.43 6.32 27.39
C ASP A 670 -14.62 7.22 27.90
N GLU A 671 -14.45 8.56 27.99
CA GLU A 671 -15.46 9.54 28.45
C GLU A 671 -15.52 10.85 27.63
N GLY A 672 -15.27 10.83 26.31
CA GLY A 672 -15.77 11.89 25.40
C GLY A 672 -15.19 13.31 25.56
N SER A 673 -13.87 13.43 25.78
CA SER A 673 -13.18 14.74 25.75
C SER A 673 -12.65 15.08 24.35
N PHE A 674 -12.97 16.26 23.84
CA PHE A 674 -12.47 16.75 22.54
C PHE A 674 -11.63 18.01 22.69
N ILE A 675 -10.58 18.13 21.89
CA ILE A 675 -9.81 19.37 21.77
C ILE A 675 -10.30 20.10 20.52
N VAL A 676 -10.81 21.32 20.67
CA VAL A 676 -11.22 22.15 19.53
C VAL A 676 -10.18 23.22 19.27
N LEU A 677 -9.64 23.24 18.06
CA LEU A 677 -8.79 24.30 17.54
C LEU A 677 -9.68 25.31 16.78
N ASP A 678 -9.89 26.47 17.37
CA ASP A 678 -10.47 27.63 16.70
C ASP A 678 -9.37 28.27 15.84
N THR A 679 -9.39 27.94 14.55
CA THR A 679 -8.33 28.31 13.60
C THR A 679 -8.37 29.80 13.25
N GLU A 680 -9.55 30.42 13.28
CA GLU A 680 -9.71 31.87 13.04
C GLU A 680 -9.04 32.69 14.15
N LYS A 681 -9.15 32.23 15.40
CA LYS A 681 -8.60 32.95 16.56
C LYS A 681 -7.25 32.43 17.03
N ASN A 682 -6.76 31.34 16.42
CA ASN A 682 -5.54 30.63 16.81
C ASN A 682 -5.55 30.25 18.32
N THR A 683 -6.64 29.62 18.75
CA THR A 683 -6.84 29.22 20.15
C THR A 683 -7.31 27.78 20.26
N THR A 684 -6.95 27.10 21.34
CA THR A 684 -7.38 25.71 21.58
C THR A 684 -8.25 25.64 22.82
N ARG A 685 -9.27 24.78 22.81
CA ARG A 685 -10.17 24.52 23.94
C ARG A 685 -10.27 23.03 24.18
N VAL A 686 -10.29 22.63 25.45
CA VAL A 686 -10.57 21.24 25.83
C VAL A 686 -12.01 21.18 26.29
N CYS A 687 -12.82 20.40 25.60
CA CYS A 687 -14.24 20.22 25.81
C CYS A 687 -14.45 18.86 26.48
N ASP A 688 -14.78 18.88 27.77
CA ASP A 688 -15.14 17.67 28.51
C ASP A 688 -16.67 17.57 28.58
N PHE A 689 -17.26 16.59 27.90
CA PHE A 689 -18.71 16.35 27.96
C PHE A 689 -19.02 15.34 29.08
N LYS A 690 -19.53 15.84 30.22
CA LYS A 690 -20.15 14.99 31.25
C LYS A 690 -21.65 15.30 31.31
N GLY A 691 -22.46 14.52 30.60
CA GLY A 691 -23.90 14.48 30.81
C GLY A 691 -24.27 13.60 32.01
N PRO A 692 -25.47 13.76 32.61
CA PRO A 692 -25.91 12.89 33.70
C PRO A 692 -26.09 11.47 33.16
N VAL A 693 -25.42 10.51 33.79
CA VAL A 693 -25.76 9.09 33.68
C VAL A 693 -26.76 8.85 34.80
N ASP A 694 -28.04 8.86 34.48
CA ASP A 694 -29.04 8.32 35.41
C ASP A 694 -28.92 6.79 35.35
N GLU A 695 -28.55 6.22 36.49
CA GLU A 695 -28.53 4.79 36.74
C GLU A 695 -29.97 4.23 36.66
N GLU A 696 -30.10 3.06 36.03
CA GLU A 696 -31.31 2.22 35.94
C GLU A 696 -32.44 2.71 35.02
N ASP A 697 -32.53 2.14 33.80
CA ASP A 697 -33.78 1.54 33.31
C ASP A 697 -33.52 0.66 32.06
N ASP A 698 -33.84 -0.63 32.18
CA ASP A 698 -34.07 -1.56 31.06
C ASP A 698 -35.24 -1.01 30.22
N VAL A 699 -34.99 -0.60 28.97
CA VAL A 699 -36.07 -0.37 27.99
C VAL A 699 -35.72 -1.00 26.65
N ASP A 700 -36.40 -2.11 26.37
CA ASP A 700 -36.62 -2.68 25.04
C ASP A 700 -37.19 -1.60 24.10
N GLY A 701 -36.46 -1.27 23.03
CA GLY A 701 -36.94 -0.40 21.94
C GLY A 701 -35.92 0.64 21.53
N GLY A 702 -35.32 0.46 20.35
CA GLY A 702 -34.28 1.34 19.79
C GLY A 702 -34.70 2.80 19.63
N GLN A 703 -34.48 3.60 20.67
CA GLN A 703 -34.29 5.04 20.56
C GLN A 703 -32.85 5.37 20.95
N GLU A 704 -32.11 5.90 19.98
CA GLU A 704 -30.84 6.57 20.22
C GLU A 704 -31.01 7.70 21.24
N LEU A 705 -30.07 7.81 22.18
CA LEU A 705 -29.88 9.03 22.96
C LEU A 705 -29.39 10.13 22.00
N ARG A 706 -30.32 10.87 21.38
CA ARG A 706 -30.01 12.12 20.71
C ARG A 706 -29.83 13.22 21.76
N TYR A 707 -28.63 13.79 21.82
CA TYR A 707 -28.46 15.10 22.43
C TYR A 707 -29.06 16.13 21.46
N ASP A 708 -30.33 16.50 21.66
CA ASP A 708 -30.95 17.60 20.92
C ASP A 708 -30.28 18.93 21.33
N PHE A 709 -29.23 19.32 20.61
CA PHE A 709 -28.61 20.64 20.76
C PHE A 709 -29.44 21.69 20.02
N ASP A 710 -29.82 22.77 20.70
CA ASP A 710 -30.46 23.94 20.09
C ASP A 710 -29.36 24.97 19.72
N PRO A 711 -29.02 25.15 18.43
CA PRO A 711 -28.01 26.12 17.99
C PRO A 711 -28.41 27.58 18.26
N SER A 712 -29.65 27.84 18.70
CA SER A 712 -30.09 29.17 19.14
C SER A 712 -29.81 29.46 20.63
N CYS A 713 -29.32 28.48 21.40
CA CYS A 713 -28.99 28.60 22.82
C CYS A 713 -27.46 28.77 23.04
N PRO A 714 -26.95 29.95 23.46
CA PRO A 714 -25.52 30.21 23.59
C PRO A 714 -24.78 29.41 24.68
N SER A 715 -25.49 28.68 25.54
CA SER A 715 -24.91 27.95 26.68
C SER A 715 -24.18 26.66 26.31
N ASP A 716 -24.41 26.16 25.09
CA ASP A 716 -24.10 24.77 24.71
C ASP A 716 -23.00 24.66 23.64
N HIS A 717 -22.43 25.79 23.19
CA HIS A 717 -21.38 25.85 22.16
C HIS A 717 -19.96 25.73 22.76
N TYR A 718 -19.02 25.08 22.04
CA TYR A 718 -17.64 24.80 22.52
C TYR A 718 -16.84 26.05 22.95
N THR A 719 -17.23 27.23 22.46
CA THR A 719 -16.63 28.52 22.81
C THR A 719 -16.76 28.88 24.29
N ARG A 720 -17.54 28.13 25.08
CA ARG A 720 -17.63 28.28 26.53
C ARG A 720 -16.43 27.70 27.29
N PHE A 721 -15.72 26.73 26.72
CA PHE A 721 -14.59 26.07 27.39
C PHE A 721 -13.37 26.98 27.42
N PRO A 722 -12.54 26.98 28.48
CA PRO A 722 -11.43 27.91 28.60
C PRO A 722 -10.46 27.87 27.41
N VAL A 723 -10.07 29.06 26.92
CA VAL A 723 -9.03 29.19 25.89
C VAL A 723 -7.68 28.81 26.47
N ARG A 724 -6.94 28.01 25.72
CA ARG A 724 -5.53 27.70 25.93
C ARG A 724 -4.74 28.13 24.70
N ASP A 725 -3.48 28.47 24.92
CA ASP A 725 -2.54 28.63 23.82
C ASP A 725 -2.31 27.26 23.15
N PRO A 726 -2.54 27.13 21.83
CA PRO A 726 -2.43 25.85 21.14
C PRO A 726 -1.05 25.21 21.28
N VAL A 727 0.00 26.02 21.16
CA VAL A 727 1.39 25.54 21.15
C VAL A 727 1.78 25.06 22.55
N VAL A 728 1.48 25.84 23.58
CA VAL A 728 1.78 25.47 24.97
C VAL A 728 1.00 24.23 25.39
N PHE A 729 -0.27 24.14 25.02
CA PHE A 729 -1.12 23.00 25.40
C PHE A 729 -0.71 21.71 24.69
N LEU A 730 -0.47 21.75 23.38
CA LEU A 730 -0.03 20.59 22.60
C LEU A 730 1.37 20.14 23.01
N GLN A 731 2.28 21.09 23.29
CA GLN A 731 3.60 20.76 23.82
C GLN A 731 3.50 20.03 25.17
N GLY A 732 2.62 20.48 26.07
CA GLY A 732 2.36 19.77 27.33
C GLY A 732 1.77 18.36 27.15
N CYS A 733 1.01 18.11 26.08
CA CYS A 733 0.51 16.78 25.74
C CYS A 733 1.66 15.88 25.24
N ILE A 734 2.51 16.41 24.36
CA ILE A 734 3.71 15.74 23.86
C ILE A 734 4.65 15.40 25.01
N ASP A 735 4.85 16.32 25.94
CA ASP A 735 5.74 16.11 27.10
C ASP A 735 5.23 14.98 28.01
N LYS A 736 3.90 14.83 28.12
CA LYS A 736 3.26 13.71 28.86
C LYS A 736 3.36 12.38 28.13
N ILE A 737 3.29 12.36 26.81
CA ILE A 737 3.54 11.17 25.99
C ILE A 737 5.01 10.76 26.12
N LYS A 738 5.93 11.73 26.02
CA LYS A 738 7.37 11.51 26.14
C LYS A 738 7.79 11.06 27.54
N SER A 739 7.12 11.54 28.58
CA SER A 739 7.31 11.07 29.95
C SER A 739 6.62 9.74 30.25
N LEU A 740 5.89 9.18 29.28
CA LEU A 740 5.03 8.00 29.42
C LEU A 740 3.93 8.16 30.49
N GLU A 741 3.63 9.40 30.89
CA GLU A 741 2.44 9.73 31.68
C GLU A 741 1.18 9.41 30.88
N TRP A 742 1.22 9.58 29.56
CA TRP A 742 0.22 9.14 28.59
C TRP A 742 0.78 8.04 27.69
N ILE A 743 0.10 6.90 27.62
CA ILE A 743 0.48 5.76 26.76
C ILE A 743 -0.55 5.65 25.62
N PRO A 744 -0.15 5.82 24.35
CA PRO A 744 -1.04 5.67 23.21
C PRO A 744 -1.54 4.22 23.06
N ARG A 745 -2.78 4.02 22.59
CA ARG A 745 -3.27 2.67 22.21
C ARG A 745 -2.59 2.21 20.92
N LYS A 746 -2.26 0.91 20.84
CA LYS A 746 -1.80 0.24 19.61
C LYS A 746 -3.01 -0.04 18.71
N ILE A 747 -2.94 0.33 17.43
CA ILE A 747 -3.94 -0.09 16.42
C ILE A 747 -3.37 -1.28 15.65
N HIS A 748 -4.07 -2.41 15.71
CA HIS A 748 -3.96 -3.47 14.72
C HIS A 748 -5.21 -3.39 13.84
N GLY A 749 -5.02 -3.57 12.52
CA GLY A 749 -6.13 -3.74 11.59
C GLY A 749 -7.05 -4.88 12.04
N THR A 750 -8.36 -4.60 11.97
CA THR A 750 -9.50 -5.52 12.18
C THR A 750 -9.63 -6.16 13.58
N GLY A 751 -10.63 -5.73 14.34
CA GLY A 751 -11.19 -6.48 15.48
C GLY A 751 -11.05 -5.83 16.87
N VAL A 752 -12.18 -5.49 17.49
CA VAL A 752 -12.34 -4.98 18.86
C VAL A 752 -11.77 -5.95 19.92
N VAL A 753 -10.93 -5.48 20.85
CA VAL A 753 -10.86 -6.02 22.23
C VAL A 753 -10.57 -4.91 23.26
N SER A 754 -11.48 -4.82 24.25
CA SER A 754 -11.45 -4.01 25.47
C SER A 754 -10.39 -4.45 26.51
N THR A 755 -9.80 -3.48 27.25
CA THR A 755 -9.63 -3.59 28.72
C THR A 755 -9.56 -2.20 29.41
N SER A 756 -10.66 -1.80 30.06
CA SER A 756 -10.79 -1.06 31.35
C SER A 756 -9.83 0.10 31.69
N GLY A 757 -10.22 1.34 31.37
CA GLY A 757 -10.87 2.30 32.29
C GLY A 757 -10.10 2.90 33.48
N ILE A 758 -9.99 4.23 33.46
CA ILE A 758 -9.83 5.15 34.61
C ILE A 758 -11.24 5.42 35.18
N GLU A 759 -11.48 5.24 36.48
CA GLU A 759 -12.66 5.81 37.15
C GLU A 759 -12.34 7.23 37.64
N VAL A 760 -13.15 8.22 37.25
CA VAL A 760 -13.18 9.54 37.87
C VAL A 760 -14.42 9.63 38.76
N SER A 761 -14.26 9.35 40.06
CA SER A 761 -15.35 9.53 41.02
C SER A 761 -15.79 11.01 41.07
N SER A 762 -17.09 11.22 40.91
CA SER A 762 -17.76 12.52 40.99
C SER A 762 -17.77 13.10 42.40
N SER A 763 -17.42 14.39 42.52
CA SER A 763 -18.20 15.35 43.32
C SER A 763 -17.88 16.77 42.87
N PHE A 764 -18.95 17.57 42.74
CA PHE A 764 -18.91 18.99 42.42
C PHE A 764 -18.87 19.79 43.74
N CYS A 765 -17.84 20.61 43.91
CA CYS A 765 -17.84 22.00 44.39
C CYS A 765 -16.40 22.42 44.71
N ASP A 766 -16.11 23.70 44.46
CA ASP A 766 -14.84 24.42 44.59
C ASP A 766 -13.76 24.18 43.51
N GLY A 767 -13.41 25.30 42.87
CA GLY A 767 -12.44 25.38 41.80
C GLY A 767 -11.01 25.33 42.33
N ASP A 768 -10.37 24.19 42.15
CA ASP A 768 -8.95 24.04 41.80
C ASP A 768 -8.74 22.56 41.46
N ARG A 769 -8.18 22.21 40.29
CA ARG A 769 -7.86 20.79 39.99
C ARG A 769 -6.55 20.67 39.21
N SER A 770 -5.53 20.18 39.92
CA SER A 770 -4.37 19.49 39.39
C SER A 770 -4.70 18.01 39.13
N MET A 771 -4.12 17.43 38.07
CA MET A 771 -4.19 15.98 37.84
C MET A 771 -3.38 15.25 38.92
N ARG A 772 -3.95 14.23 39.55
CA ARG A 772 -3.21 13.26 40.38
C ARG A 772 -3.14 11.92 39.65
N ALA A 773 -1.93 11.39 39.51
CA ALA A 773 -1.68 10.04 39.02
C ALA A 773 -2.04 9.00 40.11
N LEU A 774 -2.79 7.96 39.74
CA LEU A 774 -2.97 6.75 40.55
C LEU A 774 -1.80 5.81 40.28
N THR A 775 -0.97 5.57 41.29
CA THR A 775 0.28 4.79 41.22
C THR A 775 0.08 3.29 41.48
N ASP A 776 -0.92 2.63 40.89
CA ASP A 776 -1.04 1.17 41.05
C ASP A 776 -1.37 0.47 39.73
N LEU A 777 -0.37 0.50 38.84
CA LEU A 777 -0.33 -0.32 37.63
C LEU A 777 0.34 -1.64 38.01
N GLY A 778 -0.46 -2.68 38.27
CA GLY A 778 0.03 -4.01 38.64
C GLY A 778 0.78 -4.75 37.51
N PRO A 779 0.56 -6.07 37.32
CA PRO A 779 1.44 -6.97 36.52
C PRO A 779 1.60 -6.62 35.03
N LYS A 780 0.82 -5.66 34.50
CA LYS A 780 0.95 -5.14 33.13
C LYS A 780 2.07 -4.09 32.99
N HIS A 781 2.36 -3.30 34.04
CA HIS A 781 3.51 -2.38 34.06
C HIS A 781 4.83 -3.15 34.02
N GLU A 782 4.93 -4.21 34.82
CA GLU A 782 6.10 -5.10 34.80
C GLU A 782 6.30 -5.74 33.43
N ARG A 783 5.23 -6.13 32.72
CA ARG A 783 5.33 -6.68 31.37
C ARG A 783 5.89 -5.68 30.34
N LEU A 784 5.49 -4.42 30.45
CA LEU A 784 6.00 -3.34 29.58
C LEU A 784 7.45 -2.97 29.94
N LYS A 785 7.77 -2.92 31.24
CA LYS A 785 9.12 -2.73 31.77
C LYS A 785 10.06 -3.86 31.31
N THR A 786 9.60 -5.11 31.33
CA THR A 786 10.31 -6.27 30.79
C THR A 786 10.57 -6.12 29.29
N MET A 787 9.57 -5.69 28.49
CA MET A 787 9.79 -5.43 27.06
C MET A 787 10.82 -4.32 26.83
N LEU A 788 10.80 -3.23 27.60
CA LEU A 788 11.77 -2.13 27.48
C LEU A 788 13.19 -2.52 27.90
N ILE A 789 13.33 -3.40 28.89
CA ILE A 789 14.62 -3.96 29.32
C ILE A 789 15.14 -4.99 28.31
N GLU A 790 14.29 -5.91 27.84
CA GLU A 790 14.68 -7.08 27.04
C GLU A 790 14.78 -6.78 25.54
N GLU A 791 13.87 -6.00 24.97
CA GLU A 791 13.86 -5.70 23.53
C GLU A 791 14.64 -4.43 23.20
N TYR A 792 14.74 -3.49 24.14
CA TYR A 792 15.35 -2.17 23.92
C TYR A 792 16.57 -1.88 24.83
N GLY A 793 16.96 -2.81 25.72
CA GLY A 793 18.25 -2.79 26.44
C GLY A 793 18.33 -1.87 27.67
N TRP A 794 17.20 -1.51 28.27
CA TRP A 794 17.15 -0.57 29.41
C TRP A 794 17.59 -1.24 30.75
N GLN A 795 18.16 -0.49 31.70
CA GLN A 795 18.63 -1.05 32.99
C GLN A 795 17.52 -1.09 34.06
N ASP A 796 17.49 -2.18 34.86
CA ASP A 796 16.37 -2.55 35.75
C ASP A 796 16.27 -1.78 37.09
N ASN A 797 17.20 -0.88 37.43
CA ASN A 797 17.26 -0.25 38.77
C ASN A 797 17.24 1.30 38.81
N PHE A 798 16.57 1.95 37.86
CA PHE A 798 16.53 3.40 37.70
C PHE A 798 15.83 4.15 38.87
N LYS A 799 16.50 5.18 39.45
CA LYS A 799 15.95 6.04 40.53
C LYS A 799 15.78 7.51 40.07
N GLN A 800 14.58 8.03 40.30
CA GLN A 800 14.02 9.29 39.77
C GLN A 800 14.79 10.57 40.13
N GLU A 801 15.48 10.67 41.27
CA GLU A 801 16.21 11.91 41.64
C GLU A 801 17.60 12.04 40.97
N ALA A 802 18.15 10.95 40.43
CA ALA A 802 19.37 11.03 39.61
C ALA A 802 19.06 11.50 38.18
N TRP A 803 17.82 11.30 37.71
CA TRP A 803 17.33 11.75 36.40
C TRP A 803 17.36 13.27 36.26
N GLU A 804 16.94 14.01 37.30
CA GLU A 804 16.97 15.47 37.26
C GLU A 804 18.41 16.04 37.19
N LYS A 805 19.38 15.35 37.80
CA LYS A 805 20.80 15.76 37.76
C LYS A 805 21.52 15.38 36.46
N ASP A 806 21.13 14.29 35.83
CA ASP A 806 21.72 13.86 34.55
C ASP A 806 21.02 14.47 33.33
N CYS A 807 19.79 14.99 33.42
CA CYS A 807 19.18 15.87 32.42
C CYS A 807 20.07 17.09 32.10
N GLU A 808 20.74 17.68 33.10
CA GLU A 808 21.66 18.81 32.89
C GLU A 808 23.04 18.39 32.34
N ARG A 809 23.44 17.12 32.51
CA ARG A 809 24.75 16.61 32.08
C ARG A 809 24.71 15.98 30.67
N ILE A 810 23.63 15.31 30.32
CA ILE A 810 23.50 14.55 29.05
C ILE A 810 23.21 15.48 27.87
N TRP A 811 22.43 16.54 28.03
CA TRP A 811 22.26 17.57 26.97
C TRP A 811 23.37 18.61 26.92
N ARG A 812 24.53 18.35 27.52
CA ARG A 812 25.70 19.23 27.37
C ARG A 812 27.03 18.59 27.00
N ASP A 813 27.16 17.28 26.83
CA ASP A 813 28.27 16.70 26.08
C ASP A 813 27.95 15.27 25.59
N ASN A 814 27.81 15.17 24.25
CA ASN A 814 27.62 14.02 23.35
C ASN A 814 26.21 13.46 23.15
#